data_AF-A0A2M7ZB98-F1
#
_entry.id   AF-A0A2M7ZB98-F1
#
_cell.length_a   1.000
_cell.length_b   1.000
_cell.length_c   1.000
_cell.angle_alpha   90.00
_cell.angle_beta   90.00
_cell.angle_gamma   90.00
#
_symmetry.space_group_name_H-M   'P 1'
#
loop_
_entity.id
_entity.type
_entity.pdbx_description
1 polymer ?
#
loop_
_entity_poly.entity_id
_entity_poly.type
_entity_poly.pdbx_seq_one_letter_code
_entity_poly.pdbx_strand_id
1 'polypeptide(L)'
;MIINQRYKILKKLGEGRSQVFLVTDNYYPNNIFAMKVISCSAAQRELQLFKNEYYLLKSFNHKNIVKAFFNGVVSEIKEDNLFNIQIDDLFFSMEFIDGKIISEVSVDKRIKNYHKIAAQISSVLFYLHQSNLIYYDLKPENIIFCENENSKIKFIDFGFTEEFSRKEISAMKGTPQLISPEILGQKLVDFRTDIYSFGVFLYWLLFDKYPFDSKDELEIYKQHISSKLTFPDNCSFDKHLLDTIIKATAKEQGERFNNSLEFFAEISDGNSVLDSNQFINVYKYFEVTDIGEKIDDFINSKSEYLLEIIGTKNSGKSKILERIKRKVKPTVTIDFADEIDTKEIWRRVIGDLLFLKTIPSEIFKPLSNYFENYFDNPDEKLDELILTFFSRISNDNNFVFLIDNYDKADESSKEILKKLLNMLEINHVKIFITEQNVNEDVSSSVHSKIIINPLSEKQISEFIEYLFYAEYPKKELVTLIQHYSDKYFGSINIFIQGLLQSGIISYSDSKPKINLLNLDQKLLSKDSVKILDSKLLMLDQEDLYVLYIISAFEKIGEDTIIEISDLSREVLGRILTKLEALNIIYERKIYLGIKFIADSYKNYFYDKIDDKKLFHKKIIDKIRDNKSIIAKEKIFHYQMAEEFDSAINLIEDEIQTLESFSAYHGIEKLLYKIISYPIEQPRTIEYKIQLLENYLKIGDFLKALELHQSIDIANITAEQNQILDYYKGRILYRLGNNQEALNLFIKLLENCKLQDFENKIKIEQAGIYLAISEFENAKQICTELIDNEKIDSDLKAKTLNILALENIYGSNNFQEAARLFTEAIKIYEKNNNKSKLAGVELNLGNVLHILGEANTAFLHWEKAQQLNKKIGNFQQEADSLLSMGVYNFNNFEVDDAIEKYRRANTIYKTIGNKFGAGTSHCNLAECSIFAIDYGQAEIELGNAVKYLNELQNTEENIYVEFLLGVFYLKLDLHEKLFKSINQLELLNNVTNAKLYIDSLKLILMLKENSDIEKINLELERILTELFSQQNLFVIYTILVEVLKISNSNLKREVIKKIIALPLYPKLKENNYIVAIKMTFSSILAQNDSENFKKSDLQYLLQAYEKLKTQTVSELTVIVILDITRIYIENGNVWKAKDFFYYINSLYEFIKETLVKTTIAYEESSIDLMKKLKNFILEHKQRMN
;
A
#
# COMPACT_ATOMS: atom_id res chain seq x y z
N MET A 1 20.43 -12.50 56.20
CA MET A 1 19.57 -13.57 55.65
C MET A 1 20.06 -13.94 54.27
N ILE A 2 20.21 -15.23 53.99
CA ILE A 2 20.68 -15.76 52.70
C ILE A 2 19.65 -16.76 52.17
N ILE A 3 19.21 -16.54 50.92
CA ILE A 3 18.28 -17.42 50.19
C ILE A 3 19.08 -18.40 49.32
N ASN A 4 18.77 -19.69 49.46
CA ASN A 4 19.34 -20.80 48.68
C ASN A 4 20.87 -20.80 48.64
N GLN A 5 21.53 -20.34 49.72
CA GLN A 5 22.98 -20.14 49.85
C GLN A 5 23.65 -19.19 48.84
N ARG A 6 22.88 -18.69 47.87
CA ARG A 6 23.34 -17.88 46.75
C ARG A 6 23.03 -16.41 46.93
N TYR A 7 21.81 -16.04 47.31
CA TYR A 7 21.40 -14.64 47.33
C TYR A 7 21.40 -14.08 48.74
N LYS A 8 22.36 -13.20 49.02
CA LYS A 8 22.41 -12.47 50.28
C LYS A 8 21.55 -11.22 50.17
N ILE A 9 20.50 -11.15 50.99
CA ILE A 9 19.63 -9.97 51.07
C ILE A 9 20.38 -8.85 51.79
N LEU A 10 20.50 -7.71 51.11
CA LEU A 10 21.16 -6.50 51.61
C LEU A 10 20.14 -5.53 52.20
N LYS A 11 19.04 -5.28 51.48
CA LYS A 11 18.02 -4.28 51.86
C LYS A 11 16.66 -4.61 51.24
N LYS A 12 15.56 -4.33 51.95
CA LYS A 12 14.21 -4.32 51.34
C LYS A 12 14.02 -3.03 50.53
N LEU A 13 13.68 -3.16 49.25
CA LEU A 13 13.46 -2.06 48.32
C LEU A 13 12.00 -1.63 48.26
N GLY A 14 11.06 -2.58 48.37
CA GLY A 14 9.63 -2.30 48.31
C GLY A 14 8.77 -3.48 48.72
N GLU A 15 7.48 -3.22 48.94
CA GLU A 15 6.47 -4.21 49.30
C GLU A 15 5.12 -3.86 48.68
N GLY A 16 4.40 -4.88 48.23
CA GLY A 16 3.04 -4.80 47.71
C GLY A 16 2.48 -6.23 47.62
N ARG A 17 1.90 -6.61 46.47
CA ARG A 17 1.54 -8.02 46.18
C ARG A 17 2.74 -8.99 46.25
N SER A 18 3.95 -8.46 46.10
CA SER A 18 5.22 -9.14 46.19
C SER A 18 6.21 -8.27 46.97
N GLN A 19 7.26 -8.86 47.52
CA GLN A 19 8.35 -8.12 48.17
C GLN A 19 9.54 -7.99 47.22
N VAL A 20 10.22 -6.85 47.25
CA VAL A 20 11.42 -6.59 46.42
C VAL A 20 12.61 -6.32 47.33
N PHE A 21 13.73 -7.01 47.07
CA PHE A 21 14.95 -6.92 47.85
C PHE A 21 16.15 -6.59 46.98
N LEU A 22 17.06 -5.78 47.49
CA LEU A 22 18.41 -5.64 46.98
C LEU A 22 19.20 -6.86 47.43
N VAL A 23 19.78 -7.60 46.49
CA VAL A 23 20.55 -8.81 46.76
C VAL A 23 21.91 -8.75 46.06
N THR A 24 22.91 -9.38 46.68
CA THR A 24 24.16 -9.76 46.01
C THR A 24 24.17 -11.27 45.80
N ASP A 25 24.78 -11.70 44.71
CA ASP A 25 25.02 -13.12 44.43
C ASP A 25 26.33 -13.55 45.11
N ASN A 26 26.28 -14.40 46.13
CA ASN A 26 27.46 -14.93 46.84
C ASN A 26 28.44 -15.62 45.89
N TYR A 27 27.96 -16.17 44.77
CA TYR A 27 28.84 -16.75 43.77
C TYR A 27 29.52 -15.66 42.94
N TYR A 28 28.85 -14.53 42.69
CA TYR A 28 29.37 -13.38 41.96
C TYR A 28 29.21 -12.09 42.79
N PRO A 29 30.05 -11.85 43.81
CA PRO A 29 29.80 -10.81 44.81
C PRO A 29 29.68 -9.38 44.24
N ASN A 30 30.28 -9.13 43.07
CA ASN A 30 30.22 -7.85 42.36
C ASN A 30 28.87 -7.62 41.64
N ASN A 31 28.02 -8.63 41.52
CA ASN A 31 26.73 -8.52 40.85
C ASN A 31 25.64 -8.21 41.88
N ILE A 32 24.99 -7.06 41.68
CA ILE A 32 23.87 -6.59 42.50
C ILE A 32 22.58 -6.70 41.67
N PHE A 33 21.53 -7.21 42.29
CA PHE A 33 20.23 -7.40 41.65
C PHE A 33 19.09 -6.88 42.53
N ALA A 34 17.96 -6.58 41.90
CA ALA A 34 16.68 -6.52 42.57
C ALA A 34 16.01 -7.90 42.48
N MET A 35 15.60 -8.48 43.61
CA MET A 35 14.92 -9.77 43.70
C MET A 35 13.46 -9.56 44.10
N LYS A 36 12.53 -9.93 43.22
CA LYS A 36 11.09 -9.97 43.50
C LYS A 36 10.74 -11.33 44.09
N VAL A 37 10.00 -11.37 45.18
CA VAL A 37 9.58 -12.60 45.88
C VAL A 37 8.06 -12.57 46.10
N ILE A 38 7.38 -13.67 45.82
CA ILE A 38 5.95 -13.85 46.07
C ILE A 38 5.70 -15.12 46.89
N SER A 39 4.80 -15.01 47.86
CA SER A 39 4.44 -16.09 48.77
C SER A 39 3.88 -17.30 48.02
N CYS A 40 4.31 -18.50 48.39
CA CYS A 40 3.76 -19.76 47.86
C CYS A 40 2.27 -19.96 48.20
N SER A 41 1.79 -19.30 49.26
CA SER A 41 0.38 -19.29 49.69
C SER A 41 -0.48 -18.25 48.96
N ALA A 42 0.09 -17.47 48.04
CA ALA A 42 -0.68 -16.53 47.21
C ALA A 42 -1.71 -17.25 46.32
N ALA A 43 -2.77 -16.55 45.95
CA ALA A 43 -3.78 -17.09 45.04
C ALA A 43 -3.15 -17.57 43.73
N GLN A 44 -3.65 -18.69 43.17
CA GLN A 44 -3.09 -19.31 41.96
C GLN A 44 -2.99 -18.32 40.79
N ARG A 45 -3.95 -17.39 40.67
CA ARG A 45 -3.93 -16.31 39.69
C ARG A 45 -2.71 -15.39 39.86
N GLU A 46 -2.38 -14.98 41.07
CA GLU A 46 -1.22 -14.12 41.36
C GLU A 46 0.11 -14.82 41.06
N LEU A 47 0.21 -16.11 41.41
CA LEU A 47 1.38 -16.92 41.05
C LEU A 47 1.56 -17.03 39.53
N GLN A 48 0.46 -17.10 38.78
CA GLN A 48 0.51 -17.11 37.31
C GLN A 48 0.92 -15.76 36.74
N LEU A 49 0.37 -14.64 37.26
CA LEU A 49 0.77 -13.29 36.86
C LEU A 49 2.26 -13.04 37.12
N PHE A 50 2.77 -13.46 38.30
CA PHE A 50 4.18 -13.35 38.66
C PHE A 50 5.09 -14.13 37.69
N LYS A 51 4.69 -15.34 37.29
CA LYS A 51 5.42 -16.13 36.29
C LYS A 51 5.39 -15.47 34.91
N ASN A 52 4.22 -14.99 34.48
CA ASN A 52 4.05 -14.33 33.19
C ASN A 52 4.90 -13.05 33.11
N GLU A 53 4.94 -12.25 34.18
CA GLU A 53 5.74 -11.04 34.30
C GLU A 53 7.23 -11.32 34.04
N TYR A 54 7.80 -12.33 34.70
CA TYR A 54 9.20 -12.72 34.46
C TYR A 54 9.47 -13.04 32.98
N TYR A 55 8.59 -13.81 32.35
CA TYR A 55 8.77 -14.20 30.94
C TYR A 55 8.60 -13.05 29.96
N LEU A 56 7.73 -12.08 30.27
CA LEU A 56 7.60 -10.85 29.51
C LEU A 56 8.87 -10.01 29.62
N LEU A 57 9.32 -9.72 30.84
CA LEU A 57 10.54 -8.94 31.12
C LEU A 57 11.78 -9.56 30.46
N LYS A 58 11.88 -10.89 30.42
CA LYS A 58 12.98 -11.58 29.74
C LYS A 58 12.92 -11.48 28.21
N SER A 59 11.73 -11.28 27.64
CA SER A 59 11.54 -11.12 26.19
C SER A 59 11.71 -9.67 25.71
N PHE A 60 11.66 -8.70 26.60
CA PHE A 60 11.75 -7.29 26.23
C PHE A 60 13.19 -6.84 25.95
N ASN A 61 13.35 -6.09 24.87
CA ASN A 61 14.60 -5.43 24.51
C ASN A 61 14.37 -3.93 24.29
N HIS A 62 14.13 -3.21 25.39
CA HIS A 62 13.91 -1.77 25.38
C HIS A 62 14.72 -1.10 26.50
N LYS A 63 15.41 0.00 26.20
CA LYS A 63 16.31 0.66 27.17
C LYS A 63 15.62 1.17 28.43
N ASN A 64 14.33 1.51 28.33
CA ASN A 64 13.50 2.03 29.43
C ASN A 64 12.67 0.95 30.14
N ILE A 65 12.94 -0.32 29.90
CA ILE A 65 12.32 -1.46 30.61
C ILE A 65 13.40 -2.16 31.44
N VAL A 66 13.06 -2.62 32.65
CA VAL A 66 13.94 -3.41 33.50
C VAL A 66 14.19 -4.79 32.89
N LYS A 67 15.42 -5.32 32.99
CA LYS A 67 15.74 -6.67 32.49
C LYS A 67 15.61 -7.72 33.58
N ALA A 68 14.92 -8.83 33.30
CA ALA A 68 14.89 -10.00 34.18
C ALA A 68 16.02 -11.00 33.82
N PHE A 69 16.64 -11.61 34.83
CA PHE A 69 17.79 -12.51 34.64
C PHE A 69 17.47 -13.97 34.99
N PHE A 70 17.13 -14.24 36.25
CA PHE A 70 16.94 -15.59 36.80
C PHE A 70 15.62 -15.70 37.54
N ASN A 71 15.02 -16.89 37.57
CA ASN A 71 13.87 -17.21 38.42
C ASN A 71 14.11 -18.50 39.20
N GLY A 72 13.43 -18.66 40.33
CA GLY A 72 13.60 -19.81 41.21
C GLY A 72 12.52 -19.94 42.27
N VAL A 73 12.75 -20.91 43.16
CA VAL A 73 11.92 -21.20 44.33
C VAL A 73 12.82 -21.14 45.56
N VAL A 74 12.34 -20.57 46.66
CA VAL A 74 13.05 -20.56 47.94
C VAL A 74 13.06 -21.98 48.51
N SER A 75 14.22 -22.62 48.55
CA SER A 75 14.43 -23.99 49.05
C SER A 75 15.14 -24.02 50.40
N GLU A 76 15.90 -22.98 50.74
CA GLU A 76 16.60 -22.86 52.01
C GLU A 76 16.74 -21.39 52.42
N ILE A 77 16.66 -21.12 53.72
CA ILE A 77 16.92 -19.80 54.32
C ILE A 77 17.94 -20.00 55.44
N LYS A 78 19.09 -19.31 55.34
CA LYS A 78 20.10 -19.24 56.40
C LYS A 78 20.02 -17.87 57.10
N GLU A 79 20.29 -17.88 58.41
CA GLU A 79 20.16 -16.75 59.36
C GLU A 79 18.70 -16.37 59.69
N ASP A 80 18.49 -15.48 60.66
CA ASP A 80 17.15 -15.08 61.10
C ASP A 80 16.30 -14.52 59.94
N ASN A 81 15.11 -15.09 59.77
CA ASN A 81 14.17 -14.73 58.70
C ASN A 81 13.38 -13.46 59.05
N LEU A 82 14.05 -12.32 58.92
CA LEU A 82 13.51 -11.00 59.29
C LEU A 82 12.39 -10.49 58.37
N PHE A 83 12.10 -11.17 57.25
CA PHE A 83 11.21 -10.67 56.21
C PHE A 83 10.02 -11.59 55.88
N ASN A 84 9.78 -12.62 56.68
CA ASN A 84 8.69 -13.62 56.49
C ASN A 84 8.72 -14.37 55.15
N ILE A 85 9.90 -14.54 54.54
CA ILE A 85 10.03 -15.34 53.31
C ILE A 85 9.89 -16.82 53.68
N GLN A 86 9.10 -17.59 52.94
CA GLN A 86 8.85 -18.99 53.26
C GLN A 86 9.58 -19.92 52.30
N ILE A 87 9.81 -21.16 52.74
CA ILE A 87 10.13 -22.24 51.82
C ILE A 87 8.98 -22.36 50.81
N ASP A 88 9.31 -22.67 49.57
CA ASP A 88 8.43 -22.72 48.39
C ASP A 88 8.03 -21.38 47.77
N ASP A 89 8.41 -20.24 48.35
CA ASP A 89 8.15 -18.93 47.74
C ASP A 89 8.80 -18.83 46.36
N LEU A 90 8.12 -18.20 45.41
CA LEU A 90 8.68 -17.99 44.07
C LEU A 90 9.47 -16.69 44.06
N PHE A 91 10.60 -16.67 43.36
CA PHE A 91 11.37 -15.45 43.15
C PHE A 91 11.89 -15.30 41.73
N PHE A 92 12.20 -14.07 41.34
CA PHE A 92 13.07 -13.79 40.19
C PHE A 92 13.95 -12.56 40.43
N SER A 93 15.12 -12.55 39.82
CA SER A 93 16.06 -11.44 39.86
C SER A 93 15.95 -10.58 38.60
N MET A 94 16.17 -9.28 38.78
CA MET A 94 16.13 -8.27 37.73
C MET A 94 17.22 -7.22 37.94
N GLU A 95 17.43 -6.40 36.91
CA GLU A 95 18.32 -5.24 36.93
C GLU A 95 18.00 -4.34 38.14
N PHE A 96 19.01 -4.11 38.98
CA PHE A 96 18.90 -3.09 40.01
C PHE A 96 19.08 -1.71 39.36
N ILE A 97 18.12 -0.83 39.56
CA ILE A 97 18.16 0.54 39.06
C ILE A 97 18.51 1.48 40.21
N ASP A 98 19.66 2.13 40.11
CA ASP A 98 20.07 3.16 41.06
C ASP A 98 19.38 4.49 40.73
N GLY A 99 18.17 4.65 41.28
CA GLY A 99 17.32 5.81 41.06
C GLY A 99 16.24 5.93 42.12
N LYS A 100 15.32 6.89 41.93
CA LYS A 100 14.17 7.09 42.82
C LYS A 100 12.87 6.77 42.11
N ILE A 101 11.88 6.27 42.83
CA ILE A 101 10.52 6.19 42.29
C ILE A 101 10.08 7.61 41.91
N ILE A 102 9.44 7.79 40.75
CA ILE A 102 9.19 9.13 40.21
C ILE A 102 8.27 9.96 41.13
N SER A 103 7.42 9.33 41.95
CA SER A 103 6.63 10.01 43.00
C SER A 103 7.47 10.63 44.11
N GLU A 104 8.69 10.14 44.35
CA GLU A 104 9.64 10.67 45.33
C GLU A 104 10.54 11.78 44.77
N VAL A 105 10.49 12.02 43.46
CA VAL A 105 11.24 13.10 42.79
C VAL A 105 10.52 14.42 43.02
N SER A 106 11.25 15.50 43.30
CA SER A 106 10.65 16.81 43.54
C SER A 106 9.84 17.31 42.34
N VAL A 107 8.71 17.99 42.60
CA VAL A 107 7.78 18.52 41.60
C VAL A 107 8.53 19.35 40.55
N ASP A 108 9.38 20.29 40.96
CA ASP A 108 10.16 21.15 40.05
C ASP A 108 11.02 20.34 39.06
N LYS A 109 11.61 19.22 39.51
CA LYS A 109 12.44 18.37 38.65
C LYS A 109 11.58 17.57 37.66
N ARG A 110 10.41 17.11 38.08
CA ARG A 110 9.46 16.41 37.19
C ARG A 110 8.95 17.35 36.10
N ILE A 111 8.50 18.53 36.49
CA ILE A 111 8.06 19.58 35.57
C ILE A 111 9.20 19.96 34.63
N LYS A 112 10.43 20.17 35.12
CA LYS A 112 11.56 20.51 34.24
C LYS A 112 11.86 19.45 33.18
N ASN A 113 11.56 18.18 33.43
CA ASN A 113 11.90 17.05 32.57
C ASN A 113 10.69 16.39 31.89
N TYR A 114 9.50 17.00 31.95
CA TYR A 114 8.26 16.33 31.52
C TYR A 114 8.30 15.88 30.06
N HIS A 115 8.85 16.69 29.13
CA HIS A 115 9.02 16.29 27.73
C HIS A 115 9.89 15.04 27.57
N LYS A 116 11.03 14.97 28.29
CA LYS A 116 11.93 13.80 28.26
C LYS A 116 11.28 12.56 28.87
N ILE A 117 10.50 12.74 29.93
CA ILE A 117 9.76 11.65 30.58
C ILE A 117 8.66 11.15 29.63
N ALA A 118 7.88 12.07 29.05
CA ALA A 118 6.82 11.78 28.11
C ALA A 118 7.35 11.06 26.86
N ALA A 119 8.48 11.49 26.30
CA ALA A 119 9.12 10.81 25.17
C ALA A 119 9.44 9.34 25.48
N GLN A 120 10.02 9.08 26.66
CA GLN A 120 10.40 7.74 27.07
C GLN A 120 9.19 6.85 27.40
N ILE A 121 8.13 7.41 28.01
CA ILE A 121 6.86 6.70 28.22
C ILE A 121 6.22 6.35 26.87
N SER A 122 6.15 7.32 25.95
CA SER A 122 5.61 7.10 24.61
C SER A 122 6.35 6.01 23.87
N SER A 123 7.68 5.98 23.99
CA SER A 123 8.51 4.95 23.39
C SER A 123 8.18 3.55 23.93
N VAL A 124 8.06 3.39 25.25
CA VAL A 124 7.68 2.11 25.88
C VAL A 124 6.28 1.67 25.46
N LEU A 125 5.29 2.57 25.54
CA LEU A 125 3.91 2.24 25.18
C LEU A 125 3.82 1.83 23.71
N PHE A 126 4.47 2.57 22.81
CA PHE A 126 4.47 2.23 21.39
C PHE A 126 5.11 0.87 21.13
N TYR A 127 6.28 0.61 21.72
CA TYR A 127 6.97 -0.68 21.64
C TYR A 127 6.07 -1.87 22.04
N LEU A 128 5.30 -1.71 23.13
CA LEU A 128 4.35 -2.72 23.59
C LEU A 128 3.16 -2.86 22.64
N HIS A 129 2.53 -1.73 22.28
CA HIS A 129 1.31 -1.70 21.46
C HIS A 129 1.53 -2.28 20.06
N GLN A 130 2.69 -2.03 19.45
CA GLN A 130 3.05 -2.61 18.15
C GLN A 130 3.19 -4.13 18.18
N SER A 131 3.54 -4.64 19.37
CA SER A 131 3.64 -6.06 19.67
C SER A 131 2.33 -6.65 20.21
N ASN A 132 1.18 -5.97 20.03
CA ASN A 132 -0.13 -6.36 20.56
C ASN A 132 -0.15 -6.56 22.09
N LEU A 133 0.67 -5.84 22.86
CA LEU A 133 0.66 -5.89 24.33
C LEU A 133 0.09 -4.58 24.89
N ILE A 134 -0.79 -4.66 25.88
CA ILE A 134 -1.33 -3.51 26.62
C ILE A 134 -0.74 -3.52 28.03
N TYR A 135 -0.29 -2.37 28.52
CA TYR A 135 0.45 -2.27 29.77
C TYR A 135 -0.46 -2.29 31.02
N TYR A 136 -1.59 -1.58 30.98
CA TYR A 136 -2.65 -1.50 32.01
C TYR A 136 -2.27 -0.87 33.38
N ASP A 137 -0.99 -0.67 33.71
CA ASP A 137 -0.56 -0.21 35.04
C ASP A 137 0.41 0.99 35.00
N LEU A 138 0.12 1.98 34.13
CA LEU A 138 0.89 3.22 34.05
C LEU A 138 0.61 4.11 35.26
N LYS A 139 1.51 4.04 36.25
CA LYS A 139 1.45 4.81 37.49
C LYS A 139 2.84 5.23 37.98
N PRO A 140 2.94 6.28 38.82
CA PRO A 140 4.22 6.78 39.33
C PRO A 140 5.06 5.70 40.04
N GLU A 141 4.42 4.82 40.79
CA GLU A 141 5.10 3.78 41.59
C GLU A 141 5.85 2.77 40.72
N ASN A 142 5.47 2.63 39.45
CA ASN A 142 6.07 1.68 38.50
C ASN A 142 7.17 2.30 37.61
N ILE A 143 7.56 3.55 37.87
CA ILE A 143 8.59 4.26 37.09
C ILE A 143 9.71 4.75 38.02
N ILE A 144 10.93 4.27 37.77
CA ILE A 144 12.15 4.79 38.42
C ILE A 144 12.77 5.89 37.54
N PHE A 145 13.11 7.01 38.16
CA PHE A 145 13.78 8.16 37.57
C PHE A 145 15.27 8.17 37.96
N CYS A 146 16.15 8.16 36.96
CA CYS A 146 17.60 8.14 37.11
C CYS A 146 18.17 9.51 36.74
N GLU A 147 18.34 10.38 37.74
CA GLU A 147 18.78 11.76 37.53
C GLU A 147 20.17 11.85 36.88
N ASN A 148 21.10 11.00 37.33
CA ASN A 148 22.49 10.99 36.86
C ASN A 148 22.67 10.43 35.44
N GLU A 149 21.63 9.81 34.86
CA GLU A 149 21.63 9.23 33.50
C GLU A 149 20.79 10.08 32.53
N ASN A 150 20.97 11.41 32.53
CA ASN A 150 20.23 12.33 31.65
C ASN A 150 18.70 12.18 31.80
N SER A 151 18.21 12.08 33.04
CA SER A 151 16.77 11.95 33.34
C SER A 151 16.11 10.73 32.68
N LYS A 152 16.84 9.62 32.58
CA LYS A 152 16.33 8.35 32.05
C LYS A 152 15.29 7.75 33.00
N ILE A 153 14.25 7.15 32.44
CA ILE A 153 13.23 6.43 33.21
C ILE A 153 13.29 4.93 32.95
N LYS A 154 12.85 4.13 33.93
CA LYS A 154 12.77 2.67 33.84
C LYS A 154 11.43 2.17 34.36
N PHE A 155 10.71 1.41 33.52
CA PHE A 155 9.51 0.67 33.89
C PHE A 155 9.90 -0.61 34.62
N ILE A 156 9.28 -0.86 35.79
CA ILE A 156 9.72 -1.94 36.71
C ILE A 156 8.69 -3.02 37.03
N ASP A 157 7.40 -2.84 36.69
CA ASP A 157 6.35 -3.84 36.96
C ASP A 157 5.49 -4.08 35.72
N PHE A 158 5.37 -5.33 35.28
CA PHE A 158 4.60 -5.74 34.10
C PHE A 158 3.53 -6.77 34.45
N GLY A 159 3.10 -6.81 35.71
CA GLY A 159 2.18 -7.83 36.24
C GLY A 159 0.78 -7.84 35.65
N PHE A 160 0.32 -6.72 35.12
CA PHE A 160 -0.98 -6.61 34.45
C PHE A 160 -0.86 -6.57 32.93
N THR A 161 0.36 -6.59 32.39
CA THR A 161 0.59 -6.55 30.95
C THR A 161 0.09 -7.83 30.30
N GLU A 162 -0.76 -7.68 29.30
CA GLU A 162 -1.41 -8.80 28.62
C GLU A 162 -1.46 -8.55 27.11
N GLU A 163 -1.66 -9.63 26.36
CA GLU A 163 -1.86 -9.57 24.92
C GLU A 163 -3.28 -9.09 24.60
N PHE A 164 -3.40 -8.19 23.63
CA PHE A 164 -4.67 -7.64 23.19
C PHE A 164 -5.56 -8.73 22.58
N SER A 165 -6.80 -8.83 23.06
CA SER A 165 -7.83 -9.74 22.56
C SER A 165 -9.01 -8.96 21.97
N ARG A 166 -9.35 -9.22 20.70
CA ARG A 166 -10.52 -8.63 20.02
C ARG A 166 -11.85 -9.24 20.43
N LYS A 167 -11.83 -10.35 21.18
CA LYS A 167 -13.01 -11.17 21.48
C LYS A 167 -13.43 -11.12 22.95
N GLU A 168 -12.54 -10.69 23.82
CA GLU A 168 -12.75 -10.75 25.27
C GLU A 168 -12.80 -9.36 25.89
N ILE A 169 -13.77 -9.15 26.77
CA ILE A 169 -13.82 -7.97 27.62
C ILE A 169 -12.74 -8.14 28.68
N SER A 170 -11.85 -7.14 28.79
CA SER A 170 -10.82 -7.14 29.82
C SER A 170 -11.44 -7.14 31.21
N ALA A 171 -10.93 -7.98 32.12
CA ALA A 171 -11.25 -7.87 33.53
C ALA A 171 -10.86 -6.48 34.07
N MET A 172 -11.58 -5.99 35.08
CA MET A 172 -11.23 -4.76 35.78
C MET A 172 -9.87 -4.91 36.45
N LYS A 173 -8.91 -4.06 36.06
CA LYS A 173 -7.52 -4.03 36.54
C LYS A 173 -6.95 -2.61 36.40
N GLY A 174 -5.84 -2.35 37.08
CA GLY A 174 -5.21 -1.03 37.14
C GLY A 174 -5.55 -0.27 38.42
N THR A 175 -4.96 0.92 38.54
CA THR A 175 -5.09 1.78 39.74
C THR A 175 -6.32 2.69 39.59
N PRO A 176 -7.19 2.83 40.62
CA PRO A 176 -8.45 3.57 40.49
C PRO A 176 -8.35 4.98 39.90
N GLN A 177 -7.29 5.72 40.24
CA GLN A 177 -7.05 7.09 39.79
C GLN A 177 -6.61 7.20 38.31
N LEU A 178 -6.23 6.09 37.67
CA LEU A 178 -5.63 6.05 36.32
C LEU A 178 -6.43 5.16 35.35
N ILE A 179 -7.47 4.49 35.85
CA ILE A 179 -8.26 3.52 35.10
C ILE A 179 -9.11 4.21 34.02
N SER A 180 -9.17 3.62 32.83
CA SER A 180 -9.93 4.20 31.72
C SER A 180 -11.44 3.87 31.78
N PRO A 181 -12.31 4.73 31.23
CA PRO A 181 -13.77 4.56 31.30
C PRO A 181 -14.28 3.26 30.67
N GLU A 182 -13.64 2.77 29.61
CA GLU A 182 -14.01 1.53 28.93
C GLU A 182 -13.75 0.27 29.77
N ILE A 183 -12.73 0.27 30.64
CA ILE A 183 -12.48 -0.83 31.59
C ILE A 183 -13.61 -0.86 32.62
N LEU A 184 -13.99 0.31 33.15
CA LEU A 184 -15.09 0.44 34.11
C LEU A 184 -16.45 0.08 33.50
N GLY A 185 -16.67 0.48 32.25
CA GLY A 185 -17.88 0.21 31.49
C GLY A 185 -17.96 -1.20 30.90
N GLN A 186 -16.96 -2.07 31.14
CA GLN A 186 -16.87 -3.43 30.59
C GLN A 186 -17.04 -3.45 29.05
N LYS A 187 -16.48 -2.44 28.37
CA LYS A 187 -16.46 -2.36 26.91
C LYS A 187 -15.23 -3.10 26.37
N LEU A 188 -15.17 -3.31 25.05
CA LEU A 188 -13.94 -3.77 24.41
C LEU A 188 -12.83 -2.73 24.60
N VAL A 189 -11.66 -3.20 25.02
CA VAL A 189 -10.50 -2.36 25.36
C VAL A 189 -9.41 -2.56 24.31
N ASP A 190 -8.93 -1.48 23.71
CA ASP A 190 -7.70 -1.48 22.91
C ASP A 190 -6.58 -0.69 23.59
N PHE A 191 -5.45 -0.52 22.90
CA PHE A 191 -4.26 0.16 23.41
C PHE A 191 -4.52 1.62 23.84
N ARG A 192 -5.63 2.26 23.43
CA ARG A 192 -5.99 3.64 23.84
C ARG A 192 -6.36 3.74 25.31
N THR A 193 -6.51 2.63 26.02
CA THR A 193 -6.57 2.61 27.49
C THR A 193 -5.28 3.14 28.11
N ASP A 194 -4.11 2.74 27.61
CA ASP A 194 -2.82 3.22 28.12
C ASP A 194 -2.59 4.70 27.76
N ILE A 195 -3.17 5.18 26.65
CA ILE A 195 -3.15 6.60 26.27
C ILE A 195 -3.95 7.44 27.27
N TYR A 196 -5.09 6.93 27.72
CA TYR A 196 -5.88 7.57 28.79
C TYR A 196 -5.09 7.65 30.09
N SER A 197 -4.54 6.52 30.55
CA SER A 197 -3.70 6.48 31.75
C SER A 197 -2.48 7.39 31.61
N PHE A 198 -1.92 7.51 30.40
CA PHE A 198 -0.79 8.41 30.15
C PHE A 198 -1.20 9.89 30.22
N GLY A 199 -2.38 10.27 29.72
CA GLY A 199 -2.92 11.62 29.90
C GLY A 199 -3.12 11.98 31.36
N VAL A 200 -3.68 11.05 32.15
CA VAL A 200 -3.85 11.22 33.61
C VAL A 200 -2.50 11.25 34.34
N PHE A 201 -1.55 10.41 33.94
CA PHE A 201 -0.19 10.40 34.48
C PHE A 201 0.51 11.73 34.20
N LEU A 202 0.37 12.28 32.99
CA LEU A 202 0.96 13.56 32.62
C LEU A 202 0.34 14.71 33.42
N TYR A 203 -0.96 14.68 33.67
CA TYR A 203 -1.61 15.61 34.60
C TYR A 203 -0.95 15.53 36.00
N TRP A 204 -0.86 14.32 36.58
CA TRP A 204 -0.22 14.14 37.88
C TRP A 204 1.24 14.61 37.88
N LEU A 205 1.99 14.37 36.81
CA LEU A 205 3.38 14.76 36.67
C LEU A 205 3.56 16.28 36.76
N LEU A 206 2.61 17.05 36.21
CA LEU A 206 2.63 18.51 36.15
C LEU A 206 2.03 19.18 37.38
N PHE A 207 1.02 18.58 38.00
CA PHE A 207 0.22 19.22 39.06
C PHE A 207 0.36 18.57 40.44
N ASP A 208 1.10 17.45 40.55
CA ASP A 208 1.29 16.67 41.79
C ASP A 208 -0.02 16.21 42.45
N LYS A 209 -1.10 16.14 41.66
CA LYS A 209 -2.43 15.70 42.06
C LYS A 209 -3.08 14.93 40.93
N TYR A 210 -3.90 13.94 41.26
CA TYR A 210 -4.74 13.29 40.27
C TYR A 210 -5.94 14.19 39.92
N PRO A 211 -6.39 14.17 38.65
CA PRO A 211 -7.54 14.97 38.23
C PRO A 211 -8.87 14.46 38.81
N PHE A 212 -8.93 13.17 39.15
CA PHE A 212 -10.07 12.50 39.76
C PHE A 212 -9.57 11.80 41.02
N ASP A 213 -10.01 12.27 42.18
CA ASP A 213 -9.58 11.73 43.46
C ASP A 213 -10.69 11.92 44.51
N SER A 214 -10.90 10.89 45.32
CA SER A 214 -11.93 10.84 46.35
C SER A 214 -11.56 9.78 47.40
N LYS A 215 -12.17 9.87 48.58
CA LYS A 215 -12.03 8.81 49.60
C LYS A 215 -12.82 7.55 49.25
N ASP A 216 -13.80 7.66 48.35
CA ASP A 216 -14.62 6.55 47.87
C ASP A 216 -14.20 6.21 46.43
N GLU A 217 -13.73 4.98 46.21
CA GLU A 217 -13.35 4.48 44.89
C GLU A 217 -14.51 4.54 43.89
N LEU A 218 -15.75 4.32 44.33
CA LEU A 218 -16.91 4.41 43.45
C LEU A 218 -17.11 5.82 42.91
N GLU A 219 -16.80 6.85 43.71
CA GLU A 219 -16.83 8.24 43.26
C GLU A 219 -15.71 8.53 42.26
N ILE A 220 -14.50 7.98 42.47
CA ILE A 220 -13.41 8.06 41.48
C ILE A 220 -13.85 7.45 40.15
N TYR A 221 -14.46 6.25 40.17
CA TYR A 221 -14.97 5.60 38.96
C TYR A 221 -16.05 6.43 38.25
N LYS A 222 -17.00 7.01 38.99
CA LYS A 222 -18.02 7.91 38.41
C LYS A 222 -17.41 9.15 37.73
N GLN A 223 -16.36 9.71 38.33
CA GLN A 223 -15.62 10.85 37.77
C GLN A 223 -14.89 10.47 36.48
N HIS A 224 -14.23 9.31 36.46
CA HIS A 224 -13.63 8.78 35.23
C HIS A 224 -14.67 8.59 34.12
N ILE A 225 -15.88 8.14 34.43
CA ILE A 225 -16.95 7.92 33.44
C ILE A 225 -17.55 9.22 32.91
N SER A 226 -17.87 10.19 33.77
CA SER A 226 -18.75 11.31 33.40
C SER A 226 -18.24 12.71 33.71
N SER A 227 -17.26 12.88 34.61
CA SER A 227 -16.77 14.21 34.97
C SER A 227 -15.82 14.78 33.92
N LYS A 228 -15.96 16.08 33.64
CA LYS A 228 -15.04 16.84 32.79
C LYS A 228 -13.73 17.10 33.54
N LEU A 229 -12.61 16.96 32.83
CA LEU A 229 -11.29 17.32 33.36
C LEU A 229 -11.18 18.83 33.61
N THR A 230 -10.64 19.22 34.76
CA THR A 230 -10.40 20.63 35.13
C THR A 230 -8.94 20.85 35.56
N PHE A 231 -8.47 22.08 35.41
CA PHE A 231 -7.11 22.51 35.74
C PHE A 231 -7.14 23.64 36.78
N PRO A 232 -6.06 23.83 37.57
CA PRO A 232 -5.96 24.96 38.50
C PRO A 232 -6.01 26.33 37.79
N ASP A 233 -6.74 27.30 38.34
CA ASP A 233 -7.03 28.61 37.71
C ASP A 233 -5.78 29.44 37.34
N ASN A 234 -4.64 29.21 38.00
CA ASN A 234 -3.38 29.94 37.79
C ASN A 234 -2.26 29.05 37.21
N CYS A 235 -2.58 28.08 36.33
CA CYS A 235 -1.54 27.24 35.74
C CYS A 235 -0.66 28.01 34.74
N SER A 236 0.66 27.84 34.82
CA SER A 236 1.65 28.51 33.96
C SER A 236 1.92 27.79 32.63
N PHE A 237 1.20 26.71 32.35
CA PHE A 237 1.37 25.91 31.13
C PHE A 237 0.53 26.47 29.98
N ASP A 238 1.02 26.31 28.75
CA ASP A 238 0.30 26.76 27.57
C ASP A 238 -1.01 25.99 27.37
N LYS A 239 -1.96 26.62 26.66
CA LYS A 239 -3.27 26.05 26.40
C LYS A 239 -3.19 24.76 25.57
N HIS A 240 -2.21 24.66 24.69
CA HIS A 240 -2.07 23.53 23.78
C HIS A 240 -1.79 22.23 24.56
N LEU A 241 -0.86 22.26 25.51
CA LEU A 241 -0.58 21.15 26.42
C LEU A 241 -1.83 20.70 27.19
N LEU A 242 -2.63 21.66 27.69
CA LEU A 242 -3.86 21.35 28.42
C LEU A 242 -4.92 20.70 27.52
N ASP A 243 -5.11 21.24 26.32
CA ASP A 243 -6.03 20.69 25.31
C ASP A 243 -5.59 19.27 24.88
N THR A 244 -4.28 19.03 24.78
CA THR A 244 -3.72 17.69 24.52
C THR A 244 -4.02 16.72 25.66
N ILE A 245 -3.85 17.12 26.93
CA ILE A 245 -4.22 16.28 28.08
C ILE A 245 -5.73 15.98 28.08
N ILE A 246 -6.58 16.95 27.72
CA ILE A 246 -8.03 16.75 27.55
C ILE A 246 -8.29 15.69 26.47
N LYS A 247 -7.66 15.80 25.30
CA LYS A 247 -7.83 14.84 24.19
C LYS A 247 -7.37 13.44 24.59
N ALA A 248 -6.22 13.31 25.26
CA ALA A 248 -5.72 12.02 25.75
C ALA A 248 -6.68 11.36 26.77
N THR A 249 -7.36 12.18 27.58
CA THR A 249 -8.31 11.74 28.62
C THR A 249 -9.78 11.80 28.18
N ALA A 250 -10.04 11.85 26.88
CA ALA A 250 -11.40 11.80 26.34
C ALA A 250 -12.13 10.52 26.78
N LYS A 251 -13.43 10.63 27.03
CA LYS A 251 -14.21 9.52 27.61
C LYS A 251 -14.43 8.40 26.60
N GLU A 252 -14.70 8.76 25.35
CA GLU A 252 -14.81 7.81 24.25
C GLU A 252 -13.42 7.52 23.65
N GLN A 253 -13.11 6.23 23.45
CA GLN A 253 -11.82 5.77 22.91
C GLN A 253 -11.52 6.38 21.54
N GLY A 254 -12.55 6.58 20.70
CA GLY A 254 -12.45 7.16 19.35
C GLY A 254 -11.98 8.61 19.29
N GLU A 255 -12.11 9.36 20.39
CA GLU A 255 -11.76 10.78 20.46
C GLU A 255 -10.31 11.01 20.93
N ARG A 256 -9.63 9.95 21.39
CA ARG A 256 -8.23 10.00 21.85
C ARG A 256 -7.26 9.91 20.67
N PHE A 257 -5.98 10.14 20.94
CA PHE A 257 -4.89 9.87 20.01
C PHE A 257 -4.86 8.41 19.55
N ASN A 258 -4.49 8.18 18.29
CA ASN A 258 -4.43 6.83 17.73
C ASN A 258 -3.24 6.01 18.25
N ASN A 259 -2.22 6.66 18.81
CA ASN A 259 -1.09 5.99 19.45
C ASN A 259 -0.31 6.99 20.34
N SER A 260 0.67 6.47 21.09
CA SER A 260 1.47 7.28 22.02
C SER A 260 2.47 8.23 21.33
N LEU A 261 2.81 8.00 20.05
CA LEU A 261 3.66 8.91 19.27
C LEU A 261 2.86 10.13 18.83
N GLU A 262 1.62 9.95 18.35
CA GLU A 262 0.71 11.06 18.02
C GLU A 262 0.50 11.94 19.26
N PHE A 263 0.25 11.31 20.42
CA PHE A 263 0.13 12.04 21.68
C PHE A 263 1.42 12.81 22.02
N PHE A 264 2.59 12.19 21.87
CA PHE A 264 3.86 12.86 22.16
C PHE A 264 4.20 13.99 21.18
N ALA A 265 3.88 13.84 19.90
CA ALA A 265 4.16 14.85 18.87
C ALA A 265 3.51 16.20 19.22
N GLU A 266 2.27 16.19 19.74
CA GLU A 266 1.54 17.39 20.19
C GLU A 266 2.12 18.04 21.46
N ILE A 267 2.96 17.34 22.22
CA ILE A 267 3.57 17.88 23.45
C ILE A 267 5.10 17.91 23.38
N SER A 268 5.67 17.68 22.20
CA SER A 268 7.12 17.68 22.01
C SER A 268 7.65 19.12 22.02
N ASP A 269 8.84 19.30 22.59
CA ASP A 269 9.58 20.56 22.56
C ASP A 269 10.45 20.72 21.30
N GLY A 270 10.34 19.79 20.34
CA GLY A 270 11.16 19.73 19.12
C GLY A 270 12.61 19.29 19.34
N ASN A 271 13.09 19.24 20.58
CA ASN A 271 14.44 18.79 20.96
C ASN A 271 14.46 17.34 21.45
N SER A 272 13.34 16.86 21.97
CA SER A 272 13.17 15.51 22.48
C SER A 272 12.92 14.53 21.33
N VAL A 273 14.00 13.94 20.81
CA VAL A 273 13.96 13.00 19.66
C VAL A 273 13.67 11.57 20.14
N LEU A 274 12.67 10.94 19.53
CA LEU A 274 12.43 9.51 19.65
C LEU A 274 13.40 8.74 18.74
N ASP A 275 14.07 7.74 19.29
CA ASP A 275 14.97 6.87 18.53
C ASP A 275 14.18 5.68 17.98
N SER A 276 14.01 5.65 16.65
CA SER A 276 13.22 4.63 15.95
C SER A 276 13.71 3.21 16.17
N ASN A 277 14.97 3.02 16.59
CA ASN A 277 15.51 1.70 16.94
C ASN A 277 14.85 1.10 18.19
N GLN A 278 14.12 1.89 18.98
CA GLN A 278 13.36 1.41 20.13
C GLN A 278 12.00 0.81 19.77
N PHE A 279 11.59 0.88 18.52
CA PHE A 279 10.29 0.37 18.04
C PHE A 279 10.39 -1.03 17.40
N ILE A 280 11.51 -1.72 17.63
CA ILE A 280 11.66 -3.13 17.25
C ILE A 280 10.63 -3.93 18.05
N ASN A 281 9.85 -4.80 17.42
CA ASN A 281 8.86 -5.60 18.12
C ASN A 281 9.47 -6.50 19.21
N VAL A 282 8.64 -6.80 20.22
CA VAL A 282 8.93 -7.82 21.24
C VAL A 282 9.17 -9.15 20.53
N TYR A 283 10.32 -9.77 20.80
CA TYR A 283 10.68 -11.04 20.20
C TYR A 283 9.79 -12.15 20.80
N LYS A 284 8.69 -12.47 20.12
CA LYS A 284 7.77 -13.56 20.49
C LYS A 284 8.11 -14.82 19.71
N TYR A 285 7.99 -15.97 20.36
CA TYR A 285 8.07 -17.26 19.68
C TYR A 285 6.79 -17.49 18.88
N PHE A 286 6.93 -17.71 17.57
CA PHE A 286 5.84 -18.13 16.71
C PHE A 286 5.87 -19.64 16.52
N GLU A 287 4.74 -20.27 16.82
CA GLU A 287 4.62 -21.71 16.70
C GLU A 287 4.35 -22.10 15.25
N VAL A 288 5.35 -22.70 14.60
CA VAL A 288 5.09 -23.50 13.41
C VAL A 288 4.40 -24.77 13.88
N THR A 289 3.14 -24.95 13.51
CA THR A 289 2.29 -26.07 13.94
C THR A 289 3.02 -27.41 13.83
N ASP A 290 3.65 -27.70 12.67
CA ASP A 290 4.36 -28.95 12.44
C ASP A 290 5.56 -29.18 13.38
N ILE A 291 6.27 -28.11 13.79
CA ILE A 291 7.38 -28.21 14.74
C ILE A 291 6.83 -28.35 16.16
N GLY A 292 5.76 -27.61 16.48
CA GLY A 292 5.06 -27.69 17.77
C GLY A 292 4.51 -29.09 18.03
N GLU A 293 3.81 -29.68 17.07
CA GLU A 293 3.27 -31.03 17.12
C GLU A 293 4.37 -32.07 17.32
N LYS A 294 5.48 -31.99 16.58
CA LYS A 294 6.62 -32.92 16.77
C LYS A 294 7.25 -32.82 18.15
N ILE A 295 7.38 -31.60 18.68
CA ILE A 295 7.88 -31.39 20.05
C ILE A 295 6.91 -32.00 21.05
N ASP A 296 5.60 -31.79 20.86
CA ASP A 296 4.57 -32.31 21.75
C ASP A 296 4.47 -33.83 21.72
N ASP A 297 4.54 -34.43 20.53
CA ASP A 297 4.61 -35.87 20.32
C ASP A 297 5.84 -36.47 21.00
N PHE A 298 7.01 -35.82 20.84
CA PHE A 298 8.23 -36.26 21.50
C PHE A 298 8.12 -36.15 23.03
N ILE A 299 7.58 -35.04 23.56
CA ILE A 299 7.36 -34.86 25.00
C ILE A 299 6.46 -35.98 25.55
N ASN A 300 5.41 -36.36 24.81
CA ASN A 300 4.43 -37.37 25.22
C ASN A 300 4.85 -38.83 24.92
N SER A 301 5.86 -39.03 24.06
CA SER A 301 6.36 -40.36 23.68
C SER A 301 6.89 -41.14 24.88
N LYS A 302 6.64 -42.46 24.92
CA LYS A 302 7.19 -43.37 25.95
C LYS A 302 8.46 -44.11 25.49
N SER A 303 8.89 -43.93 24.24
CA SER A 303 9.97 -44.70 23.63
C SER A 303 11.14 -43.84 23.13
N GLU A 304 10.97 -42.53 23.01
CA GLU A 304 12.01 -41.62 22.50
C GLU A 304 12.49 -40.69 23.62
N TYR A 305 13.80 -40.53 23.80
CA TYR A 305 14.35 -39.76 24.91
C TYR A 305 15.32 -38.65 24.49
N LEU A 306 15.79 -38.66 23.24
CA LEU A 306 16.70 -37.65 22.69
C LEU A 306 16.15 -37.05 21.38
N LEU A 307 15.97 -35.72 21.36
CA LEU A 307 15.54 -34.94 20.20
C LEU A 307 16.60 -33.90 19.82
N GLU A 308 17.09 -33.99 18.58
CA GLU A 308 18.05 -33.04 18.02
C GLU A 308 17.34 -31.99 17.15
N ILE A 309 17.63 -30.70 17.37
CA ILE A 309 17.05 -29.57 16.64
C ILE A 309 18.17 -28.84 15.87
N ILE A 310 18.20 -29.02 14.56
CA ILE A 310 19.29 -28.59 13.69
C ILE A 310 18.85 -27.37 12.88
N GLY A 311 19.76 -26.42 12.64
CA GLY A 311 19.48 -25.26 11.80
C GLY A 311 20.62 -24.26 11.79
N THR A 312 20.66 -23.35 10.83
CA THR A 312 21.75 -22.38 10.69
C THR A 312 21.80 -21.34 11.84
N LYS A 313 22.86 -20.52 11.90
CA LYS A 313 22.90 -19.36 12.79
C LYS A 313 21.68 -18.47 12.53
N ASN A 314 21.02 -18.01 13.60
CA ASN A 314 19.76 -17.24 13.57
C ASN A 314 18.53 -18.00 13.01
N SER A 315 18.55 -19.33 12.93
CA SER A 315 17.36 -20.12 12.54
C SER A 315 16.20 -20.07 13.54
N GLY A 316 16.48 -19.67 14.80
CA GLY A 316 15.49 -19.60 15.88
C GLY A 316 15.54 -20.76 16.89
N LYS A 317 16.51 -21.68 16.76
CA LYS A 317 16.70 -22.86 17.64
C LYS A 317 16.61 -22.56 19.14
N SER A 318 17.38 -21.60 19.63
CA SER A 318 17.41 -21.22 21.05
C SER A 318 16.03 -20.84 21.60
N LYS A 319 15.18 -20.26 20.74
CA LYS A 319 13.83 -19.82 21.11
C LYS A 319 12.84 -20.98 21.19
N ILE A 320 13.07 -22.05 20.44
CA ILE A 320 12.35 -23.31 20.61
C ILE A 320 12.65 -23.90 21.99
N LEU A 321 13.92 -23.91 22.43
CA LEU A 321 14.27 -24.38 23.78
C LEU A 321 13.65 -23.51 24.88
N GLU A 322 13.62 -22.18 24.72
CA GLU A 322 12.93 -21.30 25.67
C GLU A 322 11.43 -21.64 25.77
N ARG A 323 10.77 -21.98 24.66
CA ARG A 323 9.38 -22.46 24.68
C ARG A 323 9.24 -23.77 25.44
N ILE A 324 10.09 -24.76 25.16
CA ILE A 324 10.07 -26.05 25.86
C ILE A 324 10.23 -25.83 27.37
N LYS A 325 11.15 -24.95 27.77
CA LYS A 325 11.38 -24.53 29.16
C LYS A 325 10.16 -23.90 29.83
N ARG A 326 9.27 -23.25 29.07
CA ARG A 326 7.98 -22.71 29.58
C ARG A 326 6.94 -23.80 29.77
N LYS A 327 6.87 -24.74 28.83
CA LYS A 327 5.86 -25.81 28.77
C LYS A 327 6.16 -26.95 29.74
N VAL A 328 7.43 -27.34 29.85
CA VAL A 328 7.88 -28.47 30.66
C VAL A 328 8.70 -27.96 31.83
N LYS A 329 8.28 -28.34 33.04
CA LYS A 329 9.01 -28.07 34.28
C LYS A 329 8.95 -29.28 35.21
N PRO A 330 10.08 -29.61 35.87
CA PRO A 330 11.31 -28.83 35.91
C PRO A 330 12.29 -29.14 34.76
N THR A 331 13.19 -28.19 34.45
CA THR A 331 14.18 -28.27 33.36
C THR A 331 15.57 -27.87 33.82
N VAL A 332 16.59 -28.48 33.21
CA VAL A 332 18.01 -28.17 33.43
C VAL A 332 18.58 -27.74 32.08
N THR A 333 19.26 -26.60 32.01
CA THR A 333 19.68 -26.00 30.74
C THR A 333 21.18 -25.78 30.71
N ILE A 334 21.82 -26.17 29.61
CA ILE A 334 23.19 -25.81 29.25
C ILE A 334 23.11 -24.89 28.02
N ASP A 335 23.81 -23.76 28.06
CA ASP A 335 23.88 -22.83 26.93
C ASP A 335 25.36 -22.51 26.63
N PHE A 336 25.82 -22.90 25.45
CA PHE A 336 27.17 -22.68 24.94
C PHE A 336 27.29 -21.37 24.11
N ALA A 337 26.45 -20.36 24.38
CA ALA A 337 26.57 -19.04 23.78
C ALA A 337 27.70 -18.20 24.43
N ASP A 338 28.51 -17.55 23.56
CA ASP A 338 29.66 -16.69 23.86
C ASP A 338 30.88 -17.41 24.49
N GLU A 339 32.07 -16.81 24.38
CA GLU A 339 33.40 -17.34 24.80
C GLU A 339 33.50 -17.54 26.33
N ILE A 340 32.66 -18.40 26.89
CA ILE A 340 32.56 -18.68 28.32
C ILE A 340 33.41 -19.91 28.65
N ASP A 341 34.22 -19.82 29.71
CA ASP A 341 35.00 -20.95 30.23
C ASP A 341 34.07 -22.12 30.59
N THR A 342 34.42 -23.32 30.14
CA THR A 342 33.78 -24.61 30.46
C THR A 342 33.42 -24.74 31.94
N LYS A 343 34.27 -24.23 32.84
CA LYS A 343 33.99 -24.23 34.30
C LYS A 343 32.77 -23.39 34.68
N GLU A 344 32.57 -22.24 34.04
CA GLU A 344 31.46 -21.34 34.30
C GLU A 344 30.14 -21.90 33.76
N ILE A 345 30.18 -22.61 32.63
CA ILE A 345 29.02 -23.30 32.07
C ILE A 345 28.52 -24.36 33.06
N TRP A 346 29.40 -25.27 33.50
CA TRP A 346 29.02 -26.30 34.47
C TRP A 346 28.59 -25.71 35.82
N ARG A 347 29.21 -24.61 36.27
CA ARG A 347 28.77 -23.85 37.44
C ARG A 347 27.33 -23.34 37.33
N ARG A 348 26.91 -22.85 36.15
CA ARG A 348 25.51 -22.44 35.90
C ARG A 348 24.56 -23.64 35.92
N VAL A 349 24.95 -24.75 35.30
CA VAL A 349 24.16 -25.99 35.26
C VAL A 349 23.93 -26.56 36.66
N ILE A 350 25.00 -26.62 37.46
CA ILE A 350 24.94 -27.02 38.87
C ILE A 350 24.03 -26.07 39.63
N GLY A 351 24.19 -24.75 39.46
CA GLY A 351 23.31 -23.74 40.03
C GLY A 351 21.84 -24.01 39.72
N ASP A 352 21.48 -24.21 38.44
CA ASP A 352 20.11 -24.52 37.99
C ASP A 352 19.56 -25.82 38.63
N LEU A 353 20.41 -26.84 38.82
CA LEU A 353 20.06 -28.10 39.47
C LEU A 353 19.70 -27.95 40.96
N LEU A 354 20.29 -26.97 41.67
CA LEU A 354 19.98 -26.69 43.09
C LEU A 354 18.52 -26.23 43.31
N PHE A 355 17.79 -25.90 42.24
CA PHE A 355 16.41 -25.38 42.28
C PHE A 355 15.36 -26.41 41.87
N LEU A 356 15.73 -27.66 41.59
CA LEU A 356 14.78 -28.75 41.36
C LEU A 356 14.09 -29.08 42.69
N LYS A 357 12.80 -28.73 42.82
CA LYS A 357 11.93 -28.92 44.01
C LYS A 357 11.89 -30.37 44.57
N THR A 358 12.50 -31.33 43.89
CA THR A 358 12.40 -32.77 44.12
C THR A 358 13.68 -33.44 44.63
N ILE A 359 14.84 -32.77 44.70
CA ILE A 359 16.07 -33.42 45.18
C ILE A 359 16.07 -33.47 46.72
N PRO A 360 16.09 -34.67 47.36
CA PRO A 360 16.15 -34.79 48.81
C PRO A 360 17.38 -34.09 49.40
N SER A 361 17.21 -33.38 50.52
CA SER A 361 18.30 -32.64 51.20
C SER A 361 19.51 -33.53 51.61
N GLU A 362 19.28 -34.83 51.76
CA GLU A 362 20.28 -35.87 52.05
C GLU A 362 21.24 -36.12 50.87
N ILE A 363 20.77 -35.95 49.63
CA ILE A 363 21.60 -36.01 48.42
C ILE A 363 22.35 -34.68 48.22
N PHE A 364 21.71 -33.58 48.60
CA PHE A 364 22.21 -32.22 48.38
C PHE A 364 23.36 -31.81 49.31
N LYS A 365 23.29 -32.12 50.62
CA LYS A 365 24.28 -31.66 51.61
C LYS A 365 25.73 -32.10 51.33
N PRO A 366 26.01 -33.37 51.00
CA PRO A 366 27.36 -33.80 50.63
C PRO A 366 27.88 -33.08 49.38
N LEU A 367 26.98 -32.76 48.45
CA LEU A 367 27.28 -32.11 47.18
C LEU A 367 27.53 -30.60 47.34
N SER A 368 26.76 -29.93 48.19
CA SER A 368 26.95 -28.51 48.53
C SER A 368 28.33 -28.27 49.16
N ASN A 369 28.72 -29.14 50.10
CA ASN A 369 30.06 -29.10 50.71
C ASN A 369 31.16 -29.43 49.69
N TYR A 370 30.89 -30.35 48.77
CA TYR A 370 31.80 -30.70 47.69
C TYR A 370 32.04 -29.51 46.74
N PHE A 371 30.97 -28.82 46.32
CA PHE A 371 31.07 -27.67 45.44
C PHE A 371 31.70 -26.46 46.11
N GLU A 372 31.39 -26.18 47.39
CA GLU A 372 32.10 -25.15 48.16
C GLU A 372 33.62 -25.40 48.16
N ASN A 373 34.08 -26.66 48.32
CA ASN A 373 35.50 -27.03 48.31
C ASN A 373 36.13 -27.11 46.89
N TYR A 374 35.37 -27.48 45.86
CA TYR A 374 35.85 -27.55 44.46
C TYR A 374 36.29 -26.18 43.93
N PHE A 375 35.62 -25.10 44.36
CA PHE A 375 36.00 -23.74 43.97
C PHE A 375 37.34 -23.29 44.58
N ASP A 376 37.75 -23.91 45.68
CA ASP A 376 39.01 -23.65 46.37
C ASP A 376 40.14 -24.62 45.94
N ASN A 377 39.84 -25.82 45.43
CA ASN A 377 40.81 -26.83 44.96
C ASN A 377 40.34 -27.59 43.69
N PRO A 378 40.78 -27.20 42.48
CA PRO A 378 40.27 -27.74 41.21
C PRO A 378 40.88 -29.07 40.72
N ASP A 379 41.62 -29.81 41.55
CA ASP A 379 42.38 -31.01 41.14
C ASP A 379 41.60 -32.34 41.14
N GLU A 380 40.32 -32.33 41.53
CA GLU A 380 39.47 -33.52 41.43
C GLU A 380 38.84 -33.65 40.04
N LYS A 381 38.71 -34.89 39.57
CA LYS A 381 38.14 -35.28 38.28
C LYS A 381 36.67 -34.85 38.16
N LEU A 382 36.44 -33.60 37.77
CA LEU A 382 35.12 -32.96 37.60
C LEU A 382 34.14 -33.83 36.79
N ASP A 383 34.64 -34.57 35.80
CA ASP A 383 33.86 -35.48 34.95
C ASP A 383 33.25 -36.66 35.74
N GLU A 384 34.02 -37.34 36.60
CA GLU A 384 33.53 -38.46 37.41
C GLU A 384 32.43 -38.03 38.39
N LEU A 385 32.53 -36.81 38.93
CA LEU A 385 31.57 -36.27 39.87
C LEU A 385 30.28 -35.81 39.21
N ILE A 386 30.38 -35.11 38.07
CA ILE A 386 29.22 -34.75 37.26
C ILE A 386 28.43 -36.03 36.91
N LEU A 387 29.12 -37.08 36.44
CA LEU A 387 28.46 -38.35 36.09
C LEU A 387 27.82 -39.03 37.30
N THR A 388 28.53 -39.11 38.43
CA THR A 388 28.01 -39.73 39.67
C THR A 388 26.79 -38.97 40.22
N PHE A 389 26.79 -37.65 40.08
CA PHE A 389 25.68 -36.81 40.51
C PHE A 389 24.46 -37.01 39.61
N PHE A 390 24.64 -36.87 38.30
CA PHE A 390 23.57 -37.02 37.33
C PHE A 390 22.94 -38.42 37.41
N SER A 391 23.73 -39.48 37.67
CA SER A 391 23.21 -40.85 37.84
C SER A 391 22.28 -41.00 39.03
N ARG A 392 22.51 -40.24 40.12
CA ARG A 392 21.64 -40.27 41.31
C ARG A 392 20.35 -39.51 41.05
N ILE A 393 20.43 -38.31 40.47
CA ILE A 393 19.23 -37.48 40.28
C ILE A 393 18.30 -38.03 39.19
N SER A 394 18.84 -38.63 38.11
CA SER A 394 18.05 -39.15 37.00
C SER A 394 17.22 -40.39 37.37
N ASN A 395 17.60 -41.11 38.42
CA ASN A 395 16.82 -42.25 38.93
C ASN A 395 15.58 -41.81 39.73
N ASP A 396 15.73 -40.74 40.51
CA ASP A 396 14.75 -40.37 41.54
C ASP A 396 13.90 -39.14 41.16
N ASN A 397 14.21 -38.44 40.07
CA ASN A 397 13.58 -37.15 39.71
C ASN A 397 13.14 -37.08 38.25
N ASN A 398 11.95 -36.52 38.01
CA ASN A 398 11.44 -36.19 36.68
C ASN A 398 11.86 -34.77 36.28
N PHE A 399 12.83 -34.65 35.37
CA PHE A 399 13.22 -33.37 34.74
C PHE A 399 13.50 -33.53 33.24
N VAL A 400 13.63 -32.41 32.53
CA VAL A 400 14.02 -32.39 31.11
C VAL A 400 15.36 -31.66 30.95
N PHE A 401 16.27 -32.24 30.16
CA PHE A 401 17.61 -31.72 29.93
C PHE A 401 17.67 -30.98 28.59
N LEU A 402 18.08 -29.71 28.60
CA LEU A 402 18.14 -28.85 27.42
C LEU A 402 19.58 -28.42 27.17
N ILE A 403 20.09 -28.62 25.96
CA ILE A 403 21.44 -28.22 25.55
C ILE A 403 21.32 -27.30 24.34
N ASP A 404 21.77 -26.05 24.47
CA ASP A 404 21.77 -25.06 23.38
C ASP A 404 23.18 -24.89 22.80
N ASN A 405 23.28 -24.87 21.47
CA ASN A 405 24.50 -24.70 20.68
C ASN A 405 25.60 -25.72 21.00
N TYR A 406 25.27 -27.01 21.01
CA TYR A 406 26.23 -28.09 21.33
C TYR A 406 27.47 -28.06 20.44
N ASP A 407 27.35 -27.62 19.18
CA ASP A 407 28.46 -27.46 18.24
C ASP A 407 29.56 -26.48 18.72
N LYS A 408 29.22 -25.58 19.63
CA LYS A 408 30.16 -24.61 20.23
C LYS A 408 30.86 -25.11 21.49
N ALA A 409 30.46 -26.27 22.02
CA ALA A 409 31.13 -26.85 23.17
C ALA A 409 32.60 -27.17 22.84
N ASP A 410 33.49 -26.98 23.82
CA ASP A 410 34.87 -27.44 23.69
C ASP A 410 34.94 -28.98 23.75
N GLU A 411 36.08 -29.56 23.34
CA GLU A 411 36.23 -31.02 23.29
C GLU A 411 36.08 -31.66 24.68
N SER A 412 36.53 -30.97 25.74
CA SER A 412 36.38 -31.47 27.11
C SER A 412 34.92 -31.57 27.55
N SER A 413 34.09 -30.58 27.23
CA SER A 413 32.65 -30.60 27.50
C SER A 413 31.93 -31.66 26.67
N LYS A 414 32.30 -31.83 25.40
CA LYS A 414 31.71 -32.85 24.52
C LYS A 414 31.94 -34.26 25.08
N GLU A 415 33.12 -34.56 25.61
CA GLU A 415 33.39 -35.86 26.23
C GLU A 415 32.50 -36.14 27.44
N ILE A 416 32.31 -35.14 28.32
CA ILE A 416 31.43 -35.25 29.49
C ILE A 416 29.97 -35.42 29.04
N LEU A 417 29.52 -34.62 28.07
CA LEU A 417 28.16 -34.69 27.54
C LEU A 417 27.87 -36.02 26.88
N LYS A 418 28.78 -36.58 26.07
CA LYS A 418 28.61 -37.91 25.47
C LYS A 418 28.33 -38.99 26.52
N LYS A 419 29.07 -38.97 27.65
CA LYS A 419 28.84 -39.91 28.76
C LYS A 419 27.50 -39.66 29.48
N LEU A 420 27.13 -38.39 29.68
CA LEU A 420 25.86 -38.01 30.32
C LEU A 420 24.63 -38.34 29.49
N LEU A 421 24.65 -38.07 28.18
CA LEU A 421 23.52 -38.30 27.28
C LEU A 421 23.09 -39.77 27.31
N ASN A 422 24.04 -40.69 27.18
CA ASN A 422 23.79 -42.13 27.26
C ASN A 422 23.18 -42.53 28.62
N MET A 423 23.70 -41.98 29.72
CA MET A 423 23.23 -42.26 31.07
C MET A 423 21.80 -41.73 31.30
N LEU A 424 21.52 -40.50 30.85
CA LEU A 424 20.21 -39.87 30.99
C LEU A 424 19.13 -40.59 30.17
N GLU A 425 19.49 -41.07 28.98
CA GLU A 425 18.61 -41.85 28.11
C GLU A 425 18.23 -43.21 28.72
N ILE A 426 19.20 -43.93 29.32
CA ILE A 426 18.95 -45.18 30.07
C ILE A 426 17.94 -44.96 31.19
N ASN A 427 18.02 -43.81 31.86
CA ASN A 427 17.13 -43.42 32.96
C ASN A 427 15.86 -42.70 32.49
N HIS A 428 15.53 -42.78 31.19
CA HIS A 428 14.29 -42.26 30.61
C HIS A 428 14.08 -40.74 30.77
N VAL A 429 15.17 -39.97 30.90
CA VAL A 429 15.13 -38.50 30.93
C VAL A 429 14.98 -37.96 29.51
N LYS A 430 14.06 -37.01 29.29
CA LYS A 430 13.91 -36.33 27.99
C LYS A 430 15.02 -35.31 27.78
N ILE A 431 15.62 -35.33 26.61
CA ILE A 431 16.77 -34.51 26.23
C ILE A 431 16.48 -33.78 24.91
N PHE A 432 16.77 -32.48 24.89
CA PHE A 432 16.72 -31.65 23.68
C PHE A 432 18.08 -31.03 23.43
N ILE A 433 18.58 -31.14 22.20
CA ILE A 433 19.87 -30.58 21.79
C ILE A 433 19.65 -29.64 20.59
N THR A 434 20.33 -28.50 20.53
CA THR A 434 20.37 -27.66 19.33
C THR A 434 21.78 -27.56 18.73
N GLU A 435 21.88 -27.61 17.40
CA GLU A 435 23.17 -27.59 16.66
C GLU A 435 23.08 -26.86 15.32
N GLN A 436 24.21 -26.34 14.82
CA GLN A 436 24.28 -25.66 13.52
C GLN A 436 24.26 -26.59 12.32
N ASN A 437 25.05 -27.67 12.37
CA ASN A 437 25.19 -28.66 11.29
C ASN A 437 24.87 -30.05 11.83
N VAL A 438 24.55 -30.98 10.94
CA VAL A 438 24.43 -32.39 11.30
C VAL A 438 25.83 -32.91 11.67
N ASN A 439 26.08 -33.15 12.95
CA ASN A 439 27.31 -33.77 13.43
C ASN A 439 27.15 -35.29 13.48
N GLU A 440 28.10 -36.03 12.91
CA GLU A 440 28.15 -37.49 13.02
C GLU A 440 28.50 -37.94 14.45
N ASP A 441 29.10 -37.07 15.27
CA ASP A 441 29.56 -37.40 16.63
C ASP A 441 28.45 -37.62 17.67
N VAL A 442 27.24 -37.11 17.43
CA VAL A 442 26.05 -37.30 18.29
C VAL A 442 25.22 -38.50 17.78
N SER A 443 25.48 -38.98 16.56
CA SER A 443 24.52 -39.75 15.76
C SER A 443 24.40 -41.25 16.10
N SER A 444 25.05 -41.76 17.14
CA SER A 444 24.89 -43.18 17.53
C SER A 444 23.67 -43.45 18.43
N SER A 445 23.10 -42.43 19.08
CA SER A 445 22.00 -42.55 20.06
C SER A 445 20.78 -41.66 19.78
N VAL A 446 20.79 -40.83 18.72
CA VAL A 446 19.65 -39.94 18.40
C VAL A 446 18.51 -40.72 17.73
N HIS A 447 17.34 -40.74 18.37
CA HIS A 447 16.14 -41.39 17.86
C HIS A 447 15.26 -40.48 16.99
N SER A 448 15.24 -39.16 17.26
CA SER A 448 14.39 -38.19 16.55
C SER A 448 15.13 -36.89 16.23
N LYS A 449 14.88 -36.32 15.05
CA LYS A 449 15.52 -35.08 14.57
C LYS A 449 14.51 -34.09 13.98
N ILE A 450 14.68 -32.80 14.28
CA ILE A 450 13.96 -31.68 13.67
C ILE A 450 14.97 -30.78 12.97
N ILE A 451 14.83 -30.63 11.65
CA ILE A 451 15.60 -29.66 10.87
C ILE A 451 14.74 -28.41 10.71
N ILE A 452 15.23 -27.26 11.19
CA ILE A 452 14.60 -25.97 10.96
C ILE A 452 14.90 -25.55 9.54
N ASN A 453 13.86 -25.50 8.73
CA ASN A 453 13.91 -25.01 7.37
C ASN A 453 13.51 -23.52 7.31
N PRO A 454 13.91 -22.81 6.23
CA PRO A 454 13.38 -21.49 5.94
C PRO A 454 11.85 -21.52 5.90
N LEU A 455 11.21 -20.47 6.40
CA LEU A 455 9.75 -20.40 6.43
C LEU A 455 9.16 -20.31 5.02
N SER A 456 8.06 -21.03 4.83
CA SER A 456 7.20 -20.86 3.66
C SER A 456 6.53 -19.49 3.68
N GLU A 457 6.04 -19.05 2.51
CA GLU A 457 5.29 -17.79 2.37
C GLU A 457 4.08 -17.72 3.32
N LYS A 458 3.35 -18.83 3.46
CA LYS A 458 2.22 -18.92 4.38
C LYS A 458 2.67 -18.72 5.83
N GLN A 459 3.74 -19.42 6.24
CA GLN A 459 4.30 -19.30 7.59
C GLN A 459 4.87 -17.90 7.87
N ILE A 460 5.49 -17.25 6.90
CA ILE A 460 5.95 -15.84 7.03
C ILE A 460 4.74 -14.93 7.23
N SER A 461 3.68 -15.12 6.45
CA SER A 461 2.46 -14.30 6.56
C SER A 461 1.82 -14.48 7.94
N GLU A 462 1.66 -15.71 8.40
CA GLU A 462 1.14 -16.02 9.74
C GLU A 462 2.05 -15.45 10.84
N PHE A 463 3.37 -15.53 10.66
CA PHE A 463 4.35 -14.98 11.60
C PHE A 463 4.25 -13.46 11.72
N ILE A 464 4.15 -12.74 10.59
CA ILE A 464 3.98 -11.29 10.58
C ILE A 464 2.60 -10.87 11.10
N GLU A 465 1.56 -11.63 10.80
CA GLU A 465 0.22 -11.42 11.35
C GLU A 465 0.22 -11.52 12.89
N TYR A 466 0.91 -12.53 13.42
CA TYR A 466 1.07 -12.75 14.86
C TYR A 466 1.89 -11.65 15.54
N LEU A 467 3.00 -11.23 14.93
CA LEU A 467 3.94 -10.29 15.55
C LEU A 467 3.43 -8.86 15.61
N PHE A 468 2.79 -8.38 14.54
CA PHE A 468 2.48 -6.97 14.38
C PHE A 468 1.00 -6.66 14.61
N TYR A 469 0.71 -5.46 15.11
CA TYR A 469 -0.64 -4.94 15.16
C TYR A 469 -1.23 -4.70 13.76
N ALA A 470 -2.56 -4.59 13.66
CA ALA A 470 -3.26 -4.69 12.38
C ALA A 470 -3.04 -3.53 11.40
N GLU A 471 -2.63 -2.34 11.86
CA GLU A 471 -2.35 -1.23 10.95
C GLU A 471 -0.89 -1.17 10.49
N TYR A 472 -0.06 -2.13 10.90
CA TYR A 472 1.30 -2.26 10.36
C TYR A 472 1.24 -2.64 8.87
N PRO A 473 2.15 -2.17 8.01
CA PRO A 473 2.22 -2.57 6.60
C PRO A 473 2.72 -4.02 6.43
N LYS A 474 1.90 -4.98 6.87
CA LYS A 474 2.24 -6.41 6.96
C LYS A 474 2.47 -7.03 5.58
N LYS A 475 1.65 -6.68 4.59
CA LYS A 475 1.74 -7.23 3.24
C LYS A 475 3.05 -6.86 2.58
N GLU A 476 3.42 -5.59 2.64
CA GLU A 476 4.67 -5.05 2.12
C GLU A 476 5.86 -5.67 2.84
N LEU A 477 5.79 -5.81 4.17
CA LEU A 477 6.85 -6.44 4.96
C LEU A 477 7.05 -7.91 4.61
N VAL A 478 5.97 -8.69 4.46
CA VAL A 478 6.01 -10.09 4.02
C VAL A 478 6.71 -10.18 2.67
N THR A 479 6.34 -9.33 1.71
CA THR A 479 7.00 -9.27 0.40
C THR A 479 8.51 -8.99 0.56
N LEU A 480 8.91 -8.00 1.36
CA LEU A 480 10.34 -7.70 1.58
C LEU A 480 11.09 -8.89 2.19
N ILE A 481 10.52 -9.54 3.20
CA ILE A 481 11.11 -10.71 3.84
C ILE A 481 11.28 -11.87 2.84
N GLN A 482 10.27 -12.11 2.01
CA GLN A 482 10.30 -13.17 1.00
C GLN A 482 11.40 -12.98 -0.03
N HIS A 483 11.69 -11.72 -0.41
CA HIS A 483 12.60 -11.40 -1.50
C HIS A 483 14.05 -11.15 -1.02
N TYR A 484 14.24 -10.62 0.20
CA TYR A 484 15.54 -10.09 0.63
C TYR A 484 16.09 -10.72 1.92
N SER A 485 15.40 -11.67 2.54
CA SER A 485 15.90 -12.40 3.71
C SER A 485 16.15 -13.88 3.40
N ASP A 486 16.85 -14.57 4.30
CA ASP A 486 17.04 -16.02 4.29
C ASP A 486 15.81 -16.79 4.85
N LYS A 487 14.73 -16.08 5.23
CA LYS A 487 13.43 -16.58 5.70
C LYS A 487 13.48 -17.40 7.00
N TYR A 488 14.56 -17.31 7.76
CA TYR A 488 14.68 -17.95 9.06
C TYR A 488 14.15 -17.05 10.19
N PHE A 489 13.57 -17.63 11.25
CA PHE A 489 12.93 -16.87 12.34
C PHE A 489 13.79 -15.79 12.99
N GLY A 490 15.04 -16.11 13.34
CA GLY A 490 15.96 -15.15 13.95
C GLY A 490 16.46 -14.12 12.94
N SER A 491 16.74 -14.54 11.71
CA SER A 491 17.20 -13.66 10.64
C SER A 491 16.14 -12.68 10.16
N ILE A 492 14.86 -13.06 10.13
CA ILE A 492 13.75 -12.15 9.80
C ILE A 492 13.71 -10.98 10.78
N ASN A 493 13.91 -11.23 12.07
CA ASN A 493 13.94 -10.16 13.07
C ASN A 493 15.13 -9.21 12.84
N ILE A 494 16.32 -9.76 12.55
CA ILE A 494 17.51 -8.96 12.22
C ILE A 494 17.28 -8.16 10.93
N PHE A 495 16.63 -8.76 9.94
CA PHE A 495 16.29 -8.11 8.68
C PHE A 495 15.34 -6.93 8.90
N ILE A 496 14.27 -7.11 9.70
CA ILE A 496 13.35 -6.03 10.08
C ILE A 496 14.10 -4.90 10.81
N GLN A 497 15.04 -5.24 11.70
CA GLN A 497 15.91 -4.24 12.36
C GLN A 497 16.76 -3.47 11.35
N GLY A 498 17.33 -4.16 10.35
CA GLY A 498 18.06 -3.51 9.26
C GLY A 498 17.18 -2.57 8.43
N LEU A 499 15.93 -2.94 8.17
CA LEU A 499 14.96 -2.08 7.46
C LEU A 499 14.62 -0.81 8.27
N LEU A 500 14.51 -0.93 9.59
CA LEU A 500 14.31 0.21 10.49
C LEU A 500 15.54 1.14 10.52
N GLN A 501 16.74 0.59 10.70
CA GLN A 501 17.99 1.34 10.76
C GLN A 501 18.33 2.07 9.45
N SER A 502 17.98 1.47 8.32
CA SER A 502 18.15 2.08 6.99
C SER A 502 17.08 3.11 6.64
N GLY A 503 16.08 3.31 7.53
CA GLY A 503 14.95 4.22 7.30
C GLY A 503 14.02 3.77 6.17
N ILE A 504 14.06 2.50 5.78
CA ILE A 504 13.09 1.89 4.86
C ILE A 504 11.75 1.75 5.59
N ILE A 505 11.78 1.28 6.83
CA ILE A 505 10.64 1.40 7.74
C ILE A 505 10.82 2.72 8.50
N SER A 506 9.86 3.61 8.33
CA SER A 506 9.81 4.90 9.00
C SER A 506 8.51 5.04 9.78
N TYR A 507 8.55 5.77 10.88
CA TYR A 507 7.35 6.08 11.66
C TYR A 507 7.02 7.56 11.45
N SER A 508 5.93 7.82 10.74
CA SER A 508 5.30 9.15 10.72
C SER A 508 4.26 9.21 11.84
N ASP A 509 3.92 10.39 12.35
CA ASP A 509 3.15 10.66 13.60
C ASP A 509 1.80 9.93 13.77
N SER A 510 1.38 9.10 12.81
CA SER A 510 0.19 8.25 12.88
C SER A 510 0.44 6.76 12.59
N LYS A 511 1.36 6.36 11.70
CA LYS A 511 1.54 4.94 11.26
C LYS A 511 2.97 4.63 10.76
N PRO A 512 3.46 3.38 10.93
CA PRO A 512 4.62 2.86 10.23
C PRO A 512 4.38 2.87 8.72
N LYS A 513 5.38 3.32 7.97
CA LYS A 513 5.38 3.34 6.51
C LYS A 513 6.63 2.68 5.99
N ILE A 514 6.47 1.82 4.99
CA ILE A 514 7.57 1.24 4.23
C ILE A 514 7.80 2.13 3.00
N ASN A 515 8.97 2.74 2.91
CA ASN A 515 9.38 3.53 1.77
C ASN A 515 10.20 2.67 0.80
N LEU A 516 9.57 2.27 -0.31
CA LEU A 516 10.18 1.43 -1.34
C LEU A 516 11.04 2.22 -2.35
N LEU A 517 11.08 3.56 -2.27
CA LEU A 517 11.91 4.37 -3.15
C LEU A 517 13.39 4.14 -2.84
N ASN A 518 14.15 3.74 -3.86
CA ASN A 518 15.56 3.37 -3.78
C ASN A 518 15.82 2.14 -2.89
N LEU A 519 14.86 1.20 -2.81
CA LEU A 519 14.98 -0.04 -2.02
C LEU A 519 16.32 -0.75 -2.28
N ASP A 520 16.69 -0.97 -3.55
CA ASP A 520 17.93 -1.64 -3.94
C ASP A 520 19.20 -0.87 -3.55
N GLN A 521 19.15 0.47 -3.50
CA GLN A 521 20.27 1.32 -3.08
C GLN A 521 20.35 1.47 -1.55
N LYS A 522 19.22 1.44 -0.83
CA LYS A 522 19.15 1.62 0.64
C LYS A 522 19.34 0.31 1.41
N LEU A 523 18.99 -0.83 0.82
CA LEU A 523 19.32 -2.14 1.38
C LEU A 523 20.84 -2.35 1.46
N LEU A 524 21.65 -1.63 0.68
CA LEU A 524 23.12 -1.54 0.79
C LEU A 524 23.62 -0.75 2.02
N SER A 525 22.89 -0.79 3.14
CA SER A 525 23.52 -0.52 4.43
C SER A 525 24.40 -1.72 4.82
N LYS A 526 25.47 -1.47 5.57
CA LYS A 526 26.61 -2.37 5.88
C LYS A 526 26.30 -3.83 6.25
N ASP A 527 25.05 -4.20 6.54
CA ASP A 527 24.69 -5.51 7.07
C ASP A 527 24.18 -6.52 6.03
N SER A 528 23.65 -6.09 4.88
CA SER A 528 23.28 -7.00 3.78
C SER A 528 24.50 -7.48 2.98
N VAL A 529 25.51 -6.63 2.82
CA VAL A 529 26.82 -6.98 2.22
C VAL A 529 27.57 -7.98 3.09
N LYS A 530 27.51 -7.87 4.44
CA LYS A 530 28.07 -8.88 5.35
C LYS A 530 27.41 -10.25 5.22
N ILE A 531 26.12 -10.31 4.90
CA ILE A 531 25.39 -11.56 4.64
C ILE A 531 25.83 -12.17 3.31
N LEU A 532 26.10 -11.36 2.28
CA LEU A 532 26.64 -11.86 1.02
C LEU A 532 28.12 -12.27 1.15
N ASP A 533 28.91 -11.51 1.89
CA ASP A 533 30.32 -11.79 2.21
C ASP A 533 30.48 -13.07 3.05
N SER A 534 29.54 -13.37 3.94
CA SER A 534 29.56 -14.65 4.68
C SER A 534 29.22 -15.84 3.78
N LYS A 535 28.31 -15.67 2.80
CA LYS A 535 28.04 -16.69 1.76
C LYS A 535 29.24 -16.89 0.83
N LEU A 536 30.01 -15.83 0.54
CA LEU A 536 31.21 -15.87 -0.31
C LEU A 536 32.32 -16.75 0.26
N LEU A 537 32.44 -16.88 1.58
CA LEU A 537 33.40 -17.78 2.22
C LEU A 537 33.15 -19.26 1.88
N MET A 538 31.97 -19.61 1.38
CA MET A 538 31.60 -20.96 0.98
C MET A 538 31.83 -21.24 -0.52
N LEU A 539 32.28 -20.27 -1.31
CA LEU A 539 32.44 -20.36 -2.76
C LEU A 539 33.91 -20.46 -3.18
N ASP A 540 34.20 -21.29 -4.18
CA ASP A 540 35.54 -21.40 -4.78
C ASP A 540 35.69 -20.53 -6.06
N GLN A 541 36.85 -20.62 -6.72
CA GLN A 541 37.12 -19.81 -7.92
C GLN A 541 36.25 -20.19 -9.12
N GLU A 542 35.87 -21.46 -9.27
CA GLU A 542 35.00 -21.91 -10.36
C GLU A 542 33.56 -21.43 -10.12
N ASP A 543 33.08 -21.51 -8.87
CA ASP A 543 31.79 -20.93 -8.46
C ASP A 543 31.71 -19.43 -8.79
N LEU A 544 32.76 -18.68 -8.44
CA LEU A 544 32.85 -17.24 -8.69
C LEU A 544 32.89 -16.92 -10.18
N TYR A 545 33.62 -17.70 -10.98
CA TYR A 545 33.66 -17.51 -12.43
C TYR A 545 32.30 -17.74 -13.09
N VAL A 546 31.57 -18.78 -12.66
CA VAL A 546 30.18 -19.02 -13.09
C VAL A 546 29.27 -17.88 -12.67
N LEU A 547 29.42 -17.34 -11.46
CA LEU A 547 28.67 -16.16 -11.01
C LEU A 547 28.99 -14.90 -11.84
N TYR A 548 30.24 -14.69 -12.26
CA TYR A 548 30.59 -13.60 -13.16
C TYR A 548 29.93 -13.76 -14.54
N ILE A 549 29.92 -14.97 -15.09
CA ILE A 549 29.20 -15.26 -16.33
C ILE A 549 27.71 -14.98 -16.14
N ILE A 550 27.05 -15.52 -15.11
CA ILE A 550 25.63 -15.26 -14.84
C ILE A 550 25.37 -13.75 -14.67
N SER A 551 26.29 -13.02 -14.04
CA SER A 551 26.14 -11.57 -13.78
C SER A 551 26.18 -10.71 -15.04
N ALA A 552 26.78 -11.22 -16.11
CA ALA A 552 26.87 -10.54 -17.39
C ALA A 552 25.60 -10.66 -18.24
N PHE A 553 24.62 -11.46 -17.81
CA PHE A 553 23.40 -11.73 -18.58
C PHE A 553 22.13 -11.28 -17.83
N GLU A 554 21.06 -10.92 -18.55
CA GLU A 554 19.71 -10.76 -17.96
C GLU A 554 19.09 -12.12 -17.60
N LYS A 555 19.38 -13.14 -18.43
CA LYS A 555 18.97 -14.54 -18.26
C LYS A 555 19.90 -15.40 -19.09
N ILE A 556 20.42 -16.48 -18.49
CA ILE A 556 21.30 -17.40 -19.20
C ILE A 556 20.86 -18.87 -19.01
N GLY A 557 21.02 -19.69 -20.04
CA GLY A 557 20.78 -21.13 -19.97
C GLY A 557 22.04 -21.91 -19.60
N GLU A 558 21.89 -23.12 -19.06
CA GLU A 558 23.02 -23.98 -18.67
C GLU A 558 23.95 -24.28 -19.86
N ASP A 559 23.40 -24.56 -21.04
CA ASP A 559 24.18 -24.85 -22.25
C ASP A 559 25.06 -23.68 -22.68
N THR A 560 24.57 -22.45 -22.53
CA THR A 560 25.35 -21.25 -22.82
C THR A 560 26.45 -21.03 -21.78
N ILE A 561 26.19 -21.31 -20.49
CA ILE A 561 27.24 -21.25 -19.47
C ILE A 561 28.32 -22.29 -19.77
N ILE A 562 27.95 -23.51 -20.15
CA ILE A 562 28.89 -24.58 -20.55
C ILE A 562 29.76 -24.11 -21.72
N GLU A 563 29.16 -23.53 -22.76
CA GLU A 563 29.88 -23.03 -23.94
C GLU A 563 30.87 -21.89 -23.61
N ILE A 564 30.50 -20.99 -22.70
CA ILE A 564 31.35 -19.85 -22.30
C ILE A 564 32.46 -20.29 -21.34
N SER A 565 32.13 -21.14 -20.37
CA SER A 565 33.03 -21.53 -19.28
C SER A 565 33.92 -22.73 -19.59
N ASP A 566 33.63 -23.47 -20.67
CA ASP A 566 34.25 -24.75 -21.01
C ASP A 566 34.10 -25.83 -19.90
N LEU A 567 33.13 -25.68 -18.98
CA LEU A 567 32.85 -26.65 -17.91
C LEU A 567 31.99 -27.84 -18.38
N SER A 568 32.12 -28.99 -17.71
CA SER A 568 31.20 -30.11 -17.96
C SER A 568 29.83 -29.88 -17.30
N ARG A 569 28.78 -30.48 -17.87
CA ARG A 569 27.41 -30.36 -17.35
C ARG A 569 27.28 -30.84 -15.90
N GLU A 570 28.03 -31.88 -15.52
CA GLU A 570 28.04 -32.39 -14.13
C GLU A 570 28.66 -31.41 -13.13
N VAL A 571 29.70 -30.69 -13.55
CA VAL A 571 30.36 -29.67 -12.70
C VAL A 571 29.44 -28.47 -12.55
N LEU A 572 28.89 -27.95 -13.65
CA LEU A 572 27.94 -26.84 -13.60
C LEU A 572 26.71 -27.18 -12.75
N GLY A 573 26.16 -28.40 -12.87
CA GLY A 573 25.01 -28.84 -12.08
C GLY A 573 25.27 -28.82 -10.58
N ARG A 574 26.48 -29.19 -10.14
CA ARG A 574 26.91 -29.09 -8.74
C ARG A 574 27.01 -27.64 -8.26
N ILE A 575 27.65 -26.78 -9.05
CA ILE A 575 27.80 -25.35 -8.75
C ILE A 575 26.42 -24.69 -8.60
N LEU A 576 25.51 -24.90 -9.56
CA LEU A 576 24.18 -24.27 -9.52
C LEU A 576 23.35 -24.75 -8.32
N THR A 577 23.40 -26.04 -7.98
CA THR A 577 22.71 -26.58 -6.80
C THR A 577 23.21 -25.92 -5.51
N LYS A 578 24.52 -25.69 -5.42
CA LYS A 578 25.15 -24.98 -4.30
C LYS A 578 24.70 -23.52 -4.24
N LEU A 579 24.64 -22.81 -5.37
CA LEU A 579 24.20 -21.42 -5.44
C LEU A 579 22.70 -21.24 -5.11
N GLU A 580 21.85 -22.21 -5.47
CA GLU A 580 20.43 -22.27 -5.08
C GLU A 580 20.28 -22.45 -3.56
N ALA A 581 21.01 -23.39 -2.98
CA ALA A 581 21.00 -23.63 -1.53
C ALA A 581 21.45 -22.40 -0.72
N LEU A 582 22.37 -21.62 -1.28
CA LEU A 582 22.85 -20.36 -0.70
C LEU A 582 21.90 -19.17 -0.96
N ASN A 583 20.81 -19.35 -1.68
CA ASN A 583 19.91 -18.27 -2.12
C ASN A 583 20.70 -17.14 -2.79
N ILE A 584 21.56 -17.46 -3.75
CA ILE A 584 22.25 -16.46 -4.60
C ILE A 584 21.51 -16.33 -5.93
N ILE A 585 21.04 -17.46 -6.46
CA ILE A 585 20.21 -17.56 -7.66
C ILE A 585 18.85 -18.17 -7.34
N TYR A 586 17.84 -17.90 -8.18
CA TYR A 586 16.54 -18.57 -8.08
C TYR A 586 16.68 -20.07 -8.34
N GLU A 587 15.78 -20.86 -7.74
CA GLU A 587 15.61 -22.28 -8.07
C GLU A 587 15.35 -22.44 -9.58
N ARG A 588 16.15 -23.30 -10.21
CA ARG A 588 16.15 -23.55 -11.64
C ARG A 588 14.81 -24.16 -12.06
N LYS A 589 14.05 -23.37 -12.80
CA LYS A 589 12.90 -23.85 -13.56
C LYS A 589 13.29 -23.90 -15.03
N ILE A 590 12.99 -25.02 -15.68
CA ILE A 590 13.46 -25.38 -17.05
C ILE A 590 13.25 -24.24 -18.07
N TYR A 591 12.20 -23.44 -17.92
CA TYR A 591 11.83 -22.36 -18.85
C TYR A 591 12.26 -20.95 -18.40
N LEU A 592 12.71 -20.75 -17.16
CA LEU A 592 12.98 -19.42 -16.59
C LEU A 592 14.44 -18.96 -16.71
N GLY A 593 15.37 -19.88 -17.02
CA GLY A 593 16.81 -19.60 -17.07
C GLY A 593 17.39 -19.22 -15.71
N ILE A 594 18.71 -19.13 -15.64
CA ILE A 594 19.42 -18.85 -14.39
C ILE A 594 19.46 -17.34 -14.18
N LYS A 595 19.03 -16.91 -12.98
CA LYS A 595 18.98 -15.50 -12.56
C LYS A 595 19.33 -15.36 -11.10
N PHE A 596 19.95 -14.24 -10.75
CA PHE A 596 20.11 -13.84 -9.34
C PHE A 596 18.76 -13.61 -8.68
N ILE A 597 18.70 -13.88 -7.37
CA ILE A 597 17.49 -13.57 -6.59
C ILE A 597 17.20 -12.06 -6.53
N ALA A 598 18.23 -11.22 -6.67
CA ALA A 598 18.16 -9.76 -6.68
C ALA A 598 19.17 -9.13 -7.66
N ASP A 599 18.78 -8.04 -8.32
CA ASP A 599 19.66 -7.31 -9.26
C ASP A 599 20.89 -6.70 -8.57
N SER A 600 20.81 -6.41 -7.27
CA SER A 600 21.95 -5.95 -6.47
C SER A 600 23.07 -6.99 -6.37
N TYR A 601 22.74 -8.29 -6.33
CA TYR A 601 23.75 -9.36 -6.34
C TYR A 601 24.42 -9.43 -7.71
N LYS A 602 23.62 -9.38 -8.77
CA LYS A 602 24.12 -9.29 -10.15
C LYS A 602 25.13 -8.15 -10.29
N ASN A 603 24.78 -6.94 -9.85
CA ASN A 603 25.67 -5.78 -9.92
C ASN A 603 26.94 -5.95 -9.08
N TYR A 604 26.82 -6.46 -7.84
CA TYR A 604 27.98 -6.72 -6.98
C TYR A 604 28.99 -7.67 -7.63
N PHE A 605 28.53 -8.78 -8.22
CA PHE A 605 29.43 -9.72 -8.89
C PHE A 605 29.99 -9.15 -10.20
N TYR A 606 29.17 -8.43 -10.97
CA TYR A 606 29.60 -7.81 -12.22
C TYR A 606 30.67 -6.72 -11.98
N ASP A 607 30.59 -5.98 -10.87
CA ASP A 607 31.56 -4.94 -10.51
C ASP A 607 32.91 -5.48 -10.03
N LYS A 608 32.98 -6.76 -9.64
CA LYS A 608 34.24 -7.44 -9.32
C LYS A 608 35.00 -7.95 -10.55
N ILE A 609 34.45 -7.78 -11.75
CA ILE A 609 35.14 -8.14 -12.99
C ILE A 609 36.19 -7.07 -13.28
N ASP A 610 37.47 -7.44 -13.21
CA ASP A 610 38.60 -6.52 -13.38
C ASP A 610 38.63 -5.84 -14.76
N ASP A 611 38.67 -6.64 -15.83
CA ASP A 611 38.68 -6.15 -17.22
C ASP A 611 37.39 -6.58 -17.94
N LYS A 612 36.35 -5.75 -17.78
CA LYS A 612 35.03 -5.96 -18.38
C LYS A 612 35.13 -6.04 -19.92
N LYS A 613 35.99 -5.24 -20.57
CA LYS A 613 36.14 -5.24 -22.03
C LYS A 613 36.67 -6.57 -22.54
N LEU A 614 37.77 -7.05 -21.95
CA LEU A 614 38.36 -8.36 -22.31
C LEU A 614 37.42 -9.52 -21.95
N PHE A 615 36.72 -9.43 -20.82
CA PHE A 615 35.74 -10.43 -20.39
C PHE A 615 34.59 -10.58 -21.40
N HIS A 616 34.01 -9.47 -21.84
CA HIS A 616 32.96 -9.49 -22.86
C HIS A 616 33.45 -9.95 -24.23
N LYS A 617 34.68 -9.62 -24.60
CA LYS A 617 35.29 -10.14 -25.83
C LYS A 617 35.38 -11.67 -25.84
N LYS A 618 35.81 -12.28 -24.72
CA LYS A 618 35.83 -13.75 -24.56
C LYS A 618 34.45 -14.38 -24.68
N ILE A 619 33.42 -13.72 -24.13
CA ILE A 619 32.03 -14.17 -24.28
C ILE A 619 31.62 -14.15 -25.76
N ILE A 620 31.85 -13.04 -26.46
CA ILE A 620 31.51 -12.87 -27.89
C ILE A 620 32.15 -13.95 -28.75
N ASP A 621 33.44 -14.24 -28.54
CA ASP A 621 34.18 -15.25 -29.30
C ASP A 621 33.52 -16.64 -29.23
N LYS A 622 32.80 -16.94 -28.15
CA LYS A 622 32.06 -18.19 -27.97
C LYS A 622 30.63 -18.12 -28.52
N ILE A 623 29.94 -16.98 -28.36
CA ILE A 623 28.49 -16.90 -28.61
C ILE A 623 28.07 -16.28 -29.95
N ARG A 624 29.02 -15.73 -30.73
CA ARG A 624 28.75 -14.98 -31.97
C ARG A 624 27.78 -15.74 -32.90
N ASP A 625 28.08 -17.00 -33.18
CA ASP A 625 27.31 -17.85 -34.11
C ASP A 625 26.16 -18.62 -33.44
N ASN A 626 26.00 -18.50 -32.11
CA ASN A 626 24.96 -19.21 -31.38
C ASN A 626 23.58 -18.55 -31.61
N LYS A 627 22.71 -19.22 -32.36
CA LYS A 627 21.35 -18.72 -32.68
C LYS A 627 20.36 -18.74 -31.51
N SER A 628 20.69 -19.43 -30.41
CA SER A 628 19.81 -19.52 -29.23
C SER A 628 19.81 -18.26 -28.36
N ILE A 629 20.85 -17.42 -28.49
CA ILE A 629 20.96 -16.17 -27.75
C ILE A 629 20.25 -15.04 -28.50
N ILE A 630 19.34 -14.36 -27.80
CA ILE A 630 18.56 -13.24 -28.35
C ILE A 630 19.46 -12.06 -28.75
N ALA A 631 19.06 -11.35 -29.80
CA ALA A 631 19.84 -10.24 -30.37
C ALA A 631 20.18 -9.15 -29.34
N LYS A 632 19.23 -8.79 -28.47
CA LYS A 632 19.41 -7.81 -27.37
C LYS A 632 20.64 -8.11 -26.50
N GLU A 633 20.86 -9.39 -26.18
CA GLU A 633 21.98 -9.82 -25.33
C GLU A 633 23.31 -9.73 -26.06
N LYS A 634 23.33 -10.12 -27.34
CA LYS A 634 24.52 -9.99 -28.19
C LYS A 634 24.91 -8.53 -28.37
N ILE A 635 23.94 -7.64 -28.59
CA ILE A 635 24.16 -6.19 -28.72
C ILE A 635 24.82 -5.65 -27.44
N PHE A 636 24.37 -6.05 -26.25
CA PHE A 636 24.98 -5.64 -24.98
C PHE A 636 26.45 -6.06 -24.90
N HIS A 637 26.76 -7.31 -25.23
CA HIS A 637 28.15 -7.78 -25.20
C HIS A 637 29.04 -7.08 -26.22
N TYR A 638 28.60 -6.92 -27.48
CA TYR A 638 29.34 -6.16 -28.49
C TYR A 638 29.62 -4.72 -28.04
N GLN A 639 28.64 -4.07 -27.41
CA GLN A 639 28.80 -2.74 -26.85
C GLN A 639 29.87 -2.70 -25.74
N MET A 640 29.84 -3.64 -24.79
CA MET A 640 30.83 -3.70 -23.71
C MET A 640 32.23 -4.10 -24.19
N ALA A 641 32.34 -4.80 -25.32
CA ALA A 641 33.60 -5.11 -25.98
C ALA A 641 34.12 -3.98 -26.91
N GLU A 642 33.34 -2.90 -27.08
CA GLU A 642 33.59 -1.79 -28.01
C GLU A 642 33.59 -2.19 -29.51
N GLU A 643 32.85 -3.24 -29.90
CA GLU A 643 32.63 -3.67 -31.29
C GLU A 643 31.33 -3.07 -31.87
N PHE A 644 31.28 -1.74 -32.00
CA PHE A 644 30.03 -1.00 -32.30
C PHE A 644 29.38 -1.32 -33.65
N ASP A 645 30.15 -1.59 -34.72
CA ASP A 645 29.56 -1.93 -36.04
C ASP A 645 28.75 -3.22 -36.00
N SER A 646 29.24 -4.25 -35.28
CA SER A 646 28.49 -5.50 -35.10
C SER A 646 27.24 -5.31 -34.26
N ALA A 647 27.27 -4.41 -33.27
CA ALA A 647 26.09 -4.03 -32.51
C ALA A 647 25.06 -3.29 -33.38
N ILE A 648 25.50 -2.37 -34.25
CA ILE A 648 24.62 -1.59 -35.14
C ILE A 648 23.89 -2.50 -36.12
N ASN A 649 24.57 -3.41 -36.79
CA ASN A 649 23.93 -4.30 -37.77
C ASN A 649 22.79 -5.13 -37.14
N LEU A 650 22.98 -5.63 -35.91
CA LEU A 650 21.93 -6.34 -35.18
C LEU A 650 20.76 -5.43 -34.78
N ILE A 651 21.04 -4.16 -34.45
CA ILE A 651 20.00 -3.18 -34.14
C ILE A 651 19.20 -2.84 -35.41
N GLU A 652 19.84 -2.74 -36.58
CA GLU A 652 19.16 -2.47 -37.86
C GLU A 652 18.17 -3.59 -38.23
N ASP A 653 18.57 -4.86 -38.08
CA ASP A 653 17.69 -6.01 -38.27
C ASP A 653 16.46 -5.95 -37.32
N GLU A 654 16.68 -5.50 -36.07
CA GLU A 654 15.62 -5.34 -35.08
C GLU A 654 14.69 -4.16 -35.43
N ILE A 655 15.24 -3.03 -35.90
CA ILE A 655 14.46 -1.89 -36.41
C ILE A 655 13.57 -2.33 -37.57
N GLN A 656 14.11 -3.03 -38.56
CA GLN A 656 13.33 -3.51 -39.71
C GLN A 656 12.19 -4.45 -39.27
N THR A 657 12.45 -5.30 -38.28
CA THR A 657 11.42 -6.15 -37.68
C THR A 657 10.34 -5.30 -37.01
N LEU A 658 10.70 -4.32 -36.19
CA LEU A 658 9.76 -3.43 -35.49
C LEU A 658 8.95 -2.54 -36.45
N GLU A 659 9.52 -2.12 -37.57
CA GLU A 659 8.83 -1.36 -38.62
C GLU A 659 7.67 -2.15 -39.21
N SER A 660 7.86 -3.45 -39.46
CA SER A 660 6.79 -4.33 -39.96
C SER A 660 5.60 -4.43 -38.99
N PHE A 661 5.82 -4.17 -37.71
CA PHE A 661 4.79 -4.13 -36.67
C PHE A 661 4.31 -2.71 -36.34
N SER A 662 4.88 -1.67 -36.97
CA SER A 662 4.64 -0.26 -36.64
C SER A 662 4.95 0.10 -35.17
N ALA A 663 5.97 -0.53 -34.59
CA ALA A 663 6.38 -0.35 -33.20
C ALA A 663 7.36 0.84 -33.02
N TYR A 664 6.90 2.04 -33.35
CA TYR A 664 7.74 3.25 -33.47
C TYR A 664 8.44 3.69 -32.18
N HIS A 665 7.84 3.45 -31.02
CA HIS A 665 8.49 3.76 -29.75
C HIS A 665 9.67 2.81 -29.42
N GLY A 666 9.63 1.58 -29.94
CA GLY A 666 10.78 0.66 -29.89
C GLY A 666 11.90 1.14 -30.82
N ILE A 667 11.53 1.56 -32.02
CA ILE A 667 12.45 2.12 -33.02
C ILE A 667 13.15 3.37 -32.48
N GLU A 668 12.42 4.28 -31.80
CA GLU A 668 13.00 5.46 -31.14
C GLU A 668 14.17 5.09 -30.22
N LYS A 669 13.97 4.11 -29.33
CA LYS A 669 14.99 3.66 -28.37
C LYS A 669 16.22 3.09 -29.05
N LEU A 670 16.01 2.32 -30.12
CA LEU A 670 17.10 1.70 -30.88
C LEU A 670 17.91 2.75 -31.66
N LEU A 671 17.24 3.71 -32.31
CA LEU A 671 17.90 4.80 -33.02
C LEU A 671 18.70 5.70 -32.07
N TYR A 672 18.17 6.03 -30.89
CA TYR A 672 18.96 6.75 -29.88
C TYR A 672 20.20 5.98 -29.44
N LYS A 673 20.09 4.66 -29.29
CA LYS A 673 21.22 3.82 -28.94
C LYS A 673 22.30 3.88 -30.01
N ILE A 674 21.94 3.78 -31.29
CA ILE A 674 22.89 3.93 -32.41
C ILE A 674 23.56 5.31 -32.40
N ILE A 675 22.77 6.40 -32.27
CA ILE A 675 23.28 7.78 -32.26
C ILE A 675 24.26 8.03 -31.10
N SER A 676 24.15 7.28 -30.00
CA SER A 676 25.07 7.37 -28.85
C SER A 676 26.43 6.70 -29.06
N TYR A 677 26.58 5.86 -30.09
CA TYR A 677 27.83 5.16 -30.38
C TYR A 677 28.84 6.08 -31.09
N PRO A 678 30.16 5.84 -30.93
CA PRO A 678 31.20 6.65 -31.55
C PRO A 678 31.39 6.31 -33.04
N ILE A 679 30.38 6.61 -33.87
CA ILE A 679 30.38 6.40 -35.33
C ILE A 679 30.65 7.68 -36.13
N GLU A 680 30.97 7.54 -37.42
CA GLU A 680 31.24 8.68 -38.31
C GLU A 680 30.03 9.61 -38.45
N GLN A 681 30.30 10.91 -38.61
CA GLN A 681 29.27 11.97 -38.68
C GLN A 681 28.23 11.76 -39.80
N PRO A 682 28.58 11.40 -41.05
CA PRO A 682 27.58 11.20 -42.10
C PRO A 682 26.54 10.11 -41.74
N ARG A 683 27.01 9.00 -41.17
CA ARG A 683 26.16 7.87 -40.74
C ARG A 683 25.28 8.27 -39.56
N THR A 684 25.79 9.10 -38.65
CA THR A 684 25.01 9.66 -37.54
C THR A 684 23.84 10.51 -38.03
N ILE A 685 24.04 11.31 -39.08
CA ILE A 685 22.99 12.18 -39.65
C ILE A 685 21.85 11.35 -40.26
N GLU A 686 22.15 10.24 -40.93
CA GLU A 686 21.13 9.34 -41.50
C GLU A 686 20.20 8.79 -40.41
N TYR A 687 20.73 8.30 -39.29
CA TYR A 687 19.89 7.83 -38.18
C TYR A 687 19.13 8.95 -37.49
N LYS A 688 19.67 10.18 -37.43
CA LYS A 688 18.92 11.36 -36.95
C LYS A 688 17.73 11.68 -37.86
N ILE A 689 17.86 11.56 -39.18
CA ILE A 689 16.75 11.73 -40.13
C ILE A 689 15.70 10.63 -39.96
N GLN A 690 16.11 9.37 -39.79
CA GLN A 690 15.17 8.28 -39.48
C GLN A 690 14.42 8.53 -38.16
N LEU A 691 15.10 9.05 -37.14
CA LEU A 691 14.50 9.39 -35.86
C LEU A 691 13.50 10.56 -35.98
N LEU A 692 13.80 11.57 -36.81
CA LEU A 692 12.86 12.64 -37.14
C LEU A 692 11.57 12.10 -37.77
N GLU A 693 11.71 11.20 -38.75
CA GLU A 693 10.56 10.57 -39.38
C GLU A 693 9.74 9.76 -38.37
N ASN A 694 10.41 9.02 -37.49
CA ASN A 694 9.78 8.23 -36.44
C ASN A 694 8.99 9.11 -35.46
N TYR A 695 9.52 10.28 -35.07
CA TYR A 695 8.79 11.23 -34.23
C TYR A 695 7.52 11.76 -34.87
N LEU A 696 7.57 12.06 -36.17
CA LEU A 696 6.39 12.46 -36.92
C LEU A 696 5.32 11.35 -36.99
N LYS A 697 5.72 10.07 -36.97
CA LYS A 697 4.80 8.91 -36.91
C LYS A 697 4.20 8.71 -35.51
N ILE A 698 4.96 8.98 -34.45
CA ILE A 698 4.50 8.91 -33.05
C ILE A 698 3.60 10.12 -32.70
N GLY A 699 3.84 11.27 -33.33
CA GLY A 699 3.15 12.53 -33.03
C GLY A 699 3.90 13.45 -32.06
N ASP A 700 5.20 13.20 -31.82
CA ASP A 700 6.03 14.00 -30.91
C ASP A 700 6.74 15.14 -31.67
N PHE A 701 5.97 16.15 -32.06
CA PHE A 701 6.43 17.21 -32.96
C PHE A 701 7.44 18.17 -32.33
N LEU A 702 7.41 18.32 -31.00
CA LEU A 702 8.35 19.17 -30.28
C LEU A 702 9.75 18.53 -30.26
N LYS A 703 9.86 17.24 -29.92
CA LYS A 703 11.14 16.53 -30.04
C LYS A 703 11.63 16.47 -31.48
N ALA A 704 10.73 16.33 -32.45
CA ALA A 704 11.12 16.41 -33.86
C ALA A 704 11.73 17.78 -34.19
N LEU A 705 11.16 18.88 -33.69
CA LEU A 705 11.71 20.22 -33.90
C LEU A 705 13.08 20.40 -33.25
N GLU A 706 13.23 19.97 -32.00
CA GLU A 706 14.51 20.02 -31.27
C GLU A 706 15.59 19.19 -31.95
N LEU A 707 15.26 17.96 -32.36
CA LEU A 707 16.18 17.10 -33.09
C LEU A 707 16.60 17.71 -34.42
N HIS A 708 15.66 18.30 -35.16
CA HIS A 708 15.95 18.97 -36.43
C HIS A 708 16.92 20.14 -36.20
N GLN A 709 16.70 20.95 -35.16
CA GLN A 709 17.60 22.08 -34.81
C GLN A 709 19.00 21.62 -34.38
N SER A 710 19.14 20.38 -33.89
CA SER A 710 20.42 19.81 -33.46
C SER A 710 21.30 19.26 -34.59
N ILE A 711 20.79 19.20 -35.82
CA ILE A 711 21.53 18.66 -36.98
C ILE A 711 22.44 19.75 -37.55
N ASP A 712 23.74 19.47 -37.64
CA ASP A 712 24.72 20.38 -38.23
C ASP A 712 24.60 20.40 -39.76
N ILE A 713 24.08 21.51 -40.27
CA ILE A 713 23.77 21.75 -41.69
C ILE A 713 25.05 21.94 -42.52
N ALA A 714 26.22 22.15 -41.90
CA ALA A 714 27.48 22.34 -42.63
C ALA A 714 27.98 21.06 -43.32
N ASN A 715 27.54 19.89 -42.86
CA ASN A 715 28.07 18.58 -43.27
C ASN A 715 27.04 17.66 -43.97
N ILE A 716 25.96 18.24 -44.52
CA ILE A 716 24.91 17.48 -45.22
C ILE A 716 24.95 17.66 -46.75
N THR A 717 24.47 16.67 -47.49
CA THR A 717 24.31 16.76 -48.95
C THR A 717 23.11 17.64 -49.33
N ALA A 718 23.08 18.12 -50.59
CA ALA A 718 21.94 18.90 -51.09
C ALA A 718 20.60 18.12 -51.03
N GLU A 719 20.65 16.80 -51.22
CA GLU A 719 19.51 15.90 -51.10
C GLU A 719 19.04 15.74 -49.66
N GLN A 720 19.97 15.54 -48.72
CA GLN A 720 19.65 15.51 -47.28
C GLN A 720 19.05 16.83 -46.80
N ASN A 721 19.52 17.97 -47.33
CA ASN A 721 18.97 19.28 -47.01
C ASN A 721 17.52 19.43 -47.49
N GLN A 722 17.18 18.95 -48.70
CA GLN A 722 15.79 18.94 -49.19
C GLN A 722 14.88 18.06 -48.31
N ILE A 723 15.36 16.91 -47.85
CA ILE A 723 14.62 16.00 -46.95
C ILE A 723 14.38 16.66 -45.58
N LEU A 724 15.39 17.32 -45.02
CA LEU A 724 15.28 18.05 -43.76
C LEU A 724 14.28 19.20 -43.85
N ASP A 725 14.36 20.02 -44.91
CA ASP A 725 13.39 21.10 -45.14
C ASP A 725 11.96 20.56 -45.29
N TYR A 726 11.77 19.41 -45.97
CA TYR A 726 10.48 18.74 -46.05
C TYR A 726 9.95 18.34 -44.66
N TYR A 727 10.77 17.71 -43.83
CA TYR A 727 10.37 17.35 -42.47
C TYR A 727 10.14 18.58 -41.58
N LYS A 728 10.95 19.63 -41.72
CA LYS A 728 10.72 20.91 -41.05
C LYS A 728 9.35 21.50 -41.39
N GLY A 729 8.97 21.50 -42.66
CA GLY A 729 7.64 21.95 -43.10
C GLY A 729 6.51 21.16 -42.45
N ARG A 730 6.66 19.82 -42.35
CA ARG A 730 5.68 18.96 -41.69
C ARG A 730 5.59 19.24 -40.18
N ILE A 731 6.73 19.42 -39.52
CA ILE A 731 6.81 19.76 -38.09
C ILE A 731 6.10 21.09 -37.83
N LEU A 732 6.42 22.13 -38.61
CA LEU A 732 5.79 23.45 -38.50
C LEU A 732 4.27 23.38 -38.70
N TYR A 733 3.81 22.64 -39.72
CA TYR A 733 2.38 22.42 -39.94
C TYR A 733 1.73 21.75 -38.73
N ARG A 734 2.33 20.69 -38.18
CA ARG A 734 1.79 19.98 -37.02
C ARG A 734 1.80 20.80 -35.73
N LEU A 735 2.69 21.78 -35.61
CA LEU A 735 2.71 22.75 -34.52
C LEU A 735 1.76 23.94 -34.71
N GLY A 736 1.02 23.99 -35.83
CA GLY A 736 0.05 25.04 -36.14
C GLY A 736 0.64 26.28 -36.83
N ASN A 737 1.93 26.28 -37.17
CA ASN A 737 2.59 27.36 -37.92
C ASN A 737 2.31 27.25 -39.43
N ASN A 738 1.02 27.25 -39.78
CA ASN A 738 0.51 26.90 -41.12
C ASN A 738 1.10 27.78 -42.24
N GLN A 739 1.17 29.10 -42.04
CA GLN A 739 1.68 30.01 -43.07
C GLN A 739 3.18 29.83 -43.34
N GLU A 740 3.98 29.62 -42.30
CA GLU A 740 5.42 29.40 -42.44
C GLU A 740 5.69 28.05 -43.13
N ALA A 741 4.95 27.01 -42.74
CA ALA A 741 5.01 25.71 -43.40
C ALA A 741 4.62 25.81 -44.88
N LEU A 742 3.56 26.54 -45.22
CA LEU A 742 3.11 26.72 -46.60
C LEU A 742 4.17 27.42 -47.45
N ASN A 743 4.75 28.52 -46.95
CA ASN A 743 5.81 29.25 -47.64
C ASN A 743 7.05 28.36 -47.90
N LEU A 744 7.42 27.53 -46.91
CA LEU A 744 8.52 26.58 -47.05
C LEU A 744 8.23 25.52 -48.13
N PHE A 745 7.02 24.96 -48.14
CA PHE A 745 6.62 23.98 -49.16
C PHE A 745 6.52 24.56 -50.56
N ILE A 746 6.07 25.81 -50.73
CA ILE A 746 6.08 26.52 -52.02
C ILE A 746 7.52 26.61 -52.56
N LYS A 747 8.46 27.07 -51.72
CA LYS A 747 9.87 27.18 -52.08
C LYS A 747 10.52 25.83 -52.40
N LEU A 748 10.14 24.77 -51.66
CA LEU A 748 10.60 23.41 -51.95
C LEU A 748 10.08 22.91 -53.29
N LEU A 749 8.83 23.20 -53.63
CA LEU A 749 8.21 22.79 -54.88
C LEU A 749 8.89 23.41 -56.11
N GLU A 750 9.29 24.68 -56.04
CA GLU A 750 10.02 25.39 -57.11
C GLU A 750 11.36 24.72 -57.49
N ASN A 751 11.98 24.02 -56.53
CA ASN A 751 13.30 23.41 -56.66
C ASN A 751 13.25 21.87 -56.75
N CYS A 752 12.05 21.29 -56.79
CA CYS A 752 11.83 19.85 -56.82
C CYS A 752 11.98 19.29 -58.25
N LYS A 753 12.85 18.28 -58.43
CA LYS A 753 13.08 17.64 -59.74
C LYS A 753 12.45 16.24 -59.88
N LEU A 754 11.97 15.66 -58.77
CA LEU A 754 11.44 14.30 -58.72
C LEU A 754 9.92 14.32 -58.51
N GLN A 755 9.19 13.66 -59.41
CA GLN A 755 7.72 13.63 -59.41
C GLN A 755 7.12 13.07 -58.10
N ASP A 756 7.73 12.05 -57.51
CA ASP A 756 7.23 11.43 -56.28
C ASP A 756 7.39 12.35 -55.06
N PHE A 757 8.47 13.13 -55.04
CA PHE A 757 8.70 14.12 -53.98
C PHE A 757 7.78 15.34 -54.16
N GLU A 758 7.50 15.73 -55.40
CA GLU A 758 6.51 16.77 -55.73
C GLU A 758 5.12 16.40 -55.20
N ASN A 759 4.66 15.17 -55.43
CA ASN A 759 3.37 14.69 -54.93
C ASN A 759 3.30 14.72 -53.38
N LYS A 760 4.38 14.35 -52.69
CA LYS A 760 4.46 14.42 -51.22
C LYS A 760 4.32 15.86 -50.70
N ILE A 761 4.93 16.84 -51.38
CA ILE A 761 4.83 18.26 -51.02
C ILE A 761 3.41 18.78 -51.24
N LYS A 762 2.81 18.51 -52.41
CA LYS A 762 1.44 18.93 -52.76
C LYS A 762 0.40 18.43 -51.74
N ILE A 763 0.53 17.20 -51.26
CA ILE A 763 -0.39 16.65 -50.24
C ILE A 763 -0.28 17.39 -48.90
N GLU A 764 0.94 17.75 -48.47
CA GLU A 764 1.09 18.53 -47.24
C GLU A 764 0.54 19.96 -47.43
N GLN A 765 0.70 20.57 -48.60
CA GLN A 765 0.06 21.85 -48.93
C GLN A 765 -1.48 21.77 -48.84
N ALA A 766 -2.10 20.72 -49.41
CA ALA A 766 -3.54 20.51 -49.32
C ALA A 766 -4.04 20.41 -47.87
N GLY A 767 -3.30 19.71 -47.01
CA GLY A 767 -3.60 19.64 -45.57
C GLY A 767 -3.47 21.00 -44.88
N ILE A 768 -2.46 21.80 -45.24
CA ILE A 768 -2.30 23.15 -44.70
C ILE A 768 -3.42 24.07 -45.16
N TYR A 769 -3.79 24.04 -46.45
CA TYR A 769 -4.92 24.82 -46.99
C TYR A 769 -6.23 24.52 -46.26
N LEU A 770 -6.49 23.23 -45.98
CA LEU A 770 -7.63 22.83 -45.15
C LEU A 770 -7.57 23.46 -43.75
N ALA A 771 -6.39 23.48 -43.11
CA ALA A 771 -6.20 24.02 -41.76
C ALA A 771 -6.32 25.56 -41.68
N ILE A 772 -6.12 26.28 -42.78
CA ILE A 772 -6.34 27.74 -42.88
C ILE A 772 -7.67 28.10 -43.54
N SER A 773 -8.58 27.13 -43.68
CA SER A 773 -9.92 27.29 -44.26
C SER A 773 -9.97 27.70 -45.74
N GLU A 774 -8.90 27.46 -46.50
CA GLU A 774 -8.87 27.63 -47.96
C GLU A 774 -9.33 26.34 -48.67
N PHE A 775 -10.61 26.00 -48.48
CA PHE A 775 -11.18 24.72 -48.91
C PHE A 775 -11.08 24.46 -50.42
N GLU A 776 -11.26 25.49 -51.26
CA GLU A 776 -11.17 25.36 -52.72
C GLU A 776 -9.76 25.00 -53.19
N ASN A 777 -8.72 25.60 -52.61
CA ASN A 777 -7.33 25.29 -52.93
C ASN A 777 -6.98 23.85 -52.51
N ALA A 778 -7.42 23.44 -51.31
CA ALA A 778 -7.25 22.06 -50.84
C ALA A 778 -7.96 21.06 -51.77
N LYS A 779 -9.20 21.35 -52.17
CA LYS A 779 -10.01 20.51 -53.05
C LYS A 779 -9.42 20.40 -54.45
N GLN A 780 -8.94 21.51 -55.02
CA GLN A 780 -8.28 21.50 -56.33
C GLN A 780 -7.05 20.58 -56.32
N ILE A 781 -6.14 20.77 -55.36
CA ILE A 781 -4.94 19.94 -55.24
C ILE A 781 -5.29 18.47 -55.04
N CYS A 782 -6.28 18.17 -54.18
CA CYS A 782 -6.72 16.80 -53.94
C CYS A 782 -7.30 16.14 -55.20
N THR A 783 -8.09 16.87 -55.98
CA THR A 783 -8.69 16.36 -57.23
C THR A 783 -7.61 16.07 -58.27
N GLU A 784 -6.68 17.01 -58.48
CA GLU A 784 -5.53 16.83 -59.39
C GLU A 784 -4.68 15.61 -59.02
N LEU A 785 -4.47 15.36 -57.72
CA LEU A 785 -3.71 14.21 -57.23
C LEU A 785 -4.46 12.88 -57.35
N ILE A 786 -5.77 12.86 -57.18
CA ILE A 786 -6.60 11.65 -57.32
C ILE A 786 -6.67 11.19 -58.78
N ASP A 787 -6.73 12.13 -59.72
CA ASP A 787 -6.77 11.88 -61.17
C ASP A 787 -5.40 11.44 -61.73
N ASN A 788 -4.32 11.61 -60.96
CA ASN A 788 -2.99 11.15 -61.36
C ASN A 788 -2.84 9.63 -61.20
N GLU A 789 -2.86 8.89 -62.31
CA GLU A 789 -2.73 7.42 -62.32
C GLU A 789 -1.41 6.90 -61.72
N LYS A 790 -0.37 7.73 -61.61
CA LYS A 790 0.95 7.35 -61.09
C LYS A 790 1.14 7.65 -59.59
N ILE A 791 0.13 8.16 -58.89
CA ILE A 791 0.25 8.45 -57.48
C ILE A 791 0.47 7.17 -56.65
N ASP A 792 1.37 7.24 -55.68
CA ASP A 792 1.53 6.16 -54.70
C ASP A 792 0.19 5.89 -53.98
N SER A 793 -0.13 4.62 -53.80
CA SER A 793 -1.40 4.19 -53.20
C SER A 793 -1.63 4.77 -51.79
N ASP A 794 -0.56 4.87 -51.00
CA ASP A 794 -0.57 5.38 -49.65
C ASP A 794 -0.73 6.91 -49.59
N LEU A 795 -0.22 7.60 -50.61
CA LEU A 795 -0.47 9.01 -50.88
C LEU A 795 -1.92 9.23 -51.34
N LYS A 796 -2.45 8.38 -52.23
CA LYS A 796 -3.86 8.45 -52.67
C LYS A 796 -4.84 8.37 -51.51
N ALA A 797 -4.63 7.42 -50.59
CA ALA A 797 -5.46 7.29 -49.39
C ALA A 797 -5.37 8.53 -48.47
N LYS A 798 -4.19 9.17 -48.38
CA LYS A 798 -4.03 10.41 -47.62
C LYS A 798 -4.77 11.58 -48.27
N THR A 799 -4.75 11.67 -49.60
CA THR A 799 -5.52 12.64 -50.37
C THR A 799 -7.02 12.47 -50.17
N LEU A 800 -7.54 11.23 -50.22
CA LEU A 800 -8.94 10.91 -49.93
C LEU A 800 -9.36 11.34 -48.51
N ASN A 801 -8.50 11.12 -47.50
CA ASN A 801 -8.77 11.57 -46.13
C ASN A 801 -8.83 13.11 -46.03
N ILE A 802 -7.95 13.85 -46.71
CA ILE A 802 -8.00 15.33 -46.71
C ILE A 802 -9.27 15.82 -47.43
N LEU A 803 -9.62 15.20 -48.56
CA LEU A 803 -10.85 15.53 -49.30
C LEU A 803 -12.12 15.22 -48.48
N ALA A 804 -12.12 14.15 -47.68
CA ALA A 804 -13.21 13.84 -46.76
C ALA A 804 -13.35 14.92 -45.68
N LEU A 805 -12.25 15.40 -45.11
CA LEU A 805 -12.27 16.51 -44.15
C LEU A 805 -12.73 17.82 -44.81
N GLU A 806 -12.36 18.10 -46.06
CA GLU A 806 -12.93 19.22 -46.82
C GLU A 806 -14.44 19.08 -46.98
N ASN A 807 -14.95 17.88 -47.26
CA ASN A 807 -16.39 17.67 -47.37
C ASN A 807 -17.12 17.95 -46.05
N ILE A 808 -16.48 17.72 -44.90
CA ILE A 808 -17.05 18.07 -43.59
C ILE A 808 -17.07 19.59 -43.38
N TYR A 809 -15.91 20.24 -43.49
CA TYR A 809 -15.75 21.64 -43.06
C TYR A 809 -16.08 22.67 -44.13
N GLY A 810 -15.85 22.36 -45.41
CA GLY A 810 -16.11 23.24 -46.55
C GLY A 810 -17.49 23.00 -47.15
N SER A 811 -17.75 21.77 -47.59
CA SER A 811 -18.98 21.43 -48.33
C SER A 811 -20.16 21.00 -47.45
N ASN A 812 -19.97 20.81 -46.13
CA ASN A 812 -20.96 20.31 -45.17
C ASN A 812 -21.70 19.03 -45.62
N ASN A 813 -20.98 18.14 -46.30
CA ASN A 813 -21.48 16.88 -46.88
C ASN A 813 -20.90 15.66 -46.14
N PHE A 814 -21.52 15.32 -45.02
CA PHE A 814 -21.09 14.23 -44.14
C PHE A 814 -21.20 12.85 -44.79
N GLN A 815 -22.17 12.63 -45.69
CA GLN A 815 -22.34 11.35 -46.39
C GLN A 815 -21.18 11.07 -47.34
N GLU A 816 -20.77 12.08 -48.12
CA GLU A 816 -19.63 11.93 -49.02
C GLU A 816 -18.31 11.79 -48.25
N ALA A 817 -18.15 12.52 -47.14
CA ALA A 817 -17.01 12.34 -46.24
C ALA A 817 -16.88 10.89 -45.73
N ALA A 818 -17.99 10.28 -45.28
CA ALA A 818 -18.01 8.88 -44.84
C ALA A 818 -17.62 7.91 -45.97
N ARG A 819 -18.10 8.15 -47.20
CA ARG A 819 -17.73 7.36 -48.39
C ARG A 819 -16.23 7.44 -48.67
N LEU A 820 -15.66 8.65 -48.65
CA LEU A 820 -14.24 8.91 -48.90
C LEU A 820 -13.33 8.31 -47.82
N PHE A 821 -13.69 8.42 -46.53
CA PHE A 821 -12.95 7.75 -45.46
C PHE A 821 -12.98 6.23 -45.60
N THR A 822 -14.13 5.65 -45.97
CA THR A 822 -14.26 4.21 -46.23
C THR A 822 -13.35 3.75 -47.37
N GLU A 823 -13.21 4.56 -48.42
CA GLU A 823 -12.30 4.28 -49.53
C GLU A 823 -10.83 4.36 -49.09
N ALA A 824 -10.46 5.37 -48.30
CA ALA A 824 -9.12 5.49 -47.73
C ALA A 824 -8.76 4.31 -46.80
N ILE A 825 -9.69 3.87 -45.95
CA ILE A 825 -9.52 2.70 -45.06
C ILE A 825 -9.16 1.45 -45.86
N LYS A 826 -9.89 1.15 -46.94
CA LYS A 826 -9.63 -0.04 -47.78
C LYS A 826 -8.20 -0.05 -48.34
N ILE A 827 -7.69 1.12 -48.72
CA ILE A 827 -6.33 1.24 -49.24
C ILE A 827 -5.31 1.03 -48.12
N TYR A 828 -5.48 1.68 -46.97
CA TYR A 828 -4.55 1.51 -45.85
C TYR A 828 -4.56 0.09 -45.26
N GLU A 829 -5.70 -0.59 -45.26
CA GLU A 829 -5.78 -2.01 -44.90
C GLU A 829 -5.01 -2.89 -45.88
N LYS A 830 -5.20 -2.67 -47.19
CA LYS A 830 -4.47 -3.40 -48.24
C LYS A 830 -2.95 -3.19 -48.14
N ASN A 831 -2.53 -1.97 -47.82
CA ASN A 831 -1.13 -1.59 -47.69
C ASN A 831 -0.54 -1.88 -46.30
N ASN A 832 -1.36 -2.39 -45.36
CA ASN A 832 -1.00 -2.63 -43.97
C ASN A 832 -0.43 -1.39 -43.24
N ASN A 833 -0.86 -0.19 -43.61
CA ASN A 833 -0.43 1.06 -42.96
C ASN A 833 -1.30 1.39 -41.74
N LYS A 834 -0.97 0.74 -40.62
CA LYS A 834 -1.76 0.81 -39.37
C LYS A 834 -1.84 2.22 -38.78
N SER A 835 -0.79 3.04 -38.91
CA SER A 835 -0.74 4.39 -38.32
C SER A 835 -1.73 5.33 -38.99
N LYS A 836 -1.73 5.36 -40.32
CA LYS A 836 -2.69 6.18 -41.06
C LYS A 836 -4.10 5.61 -40.96
N LEU A 837 -4.26 4.28 -40.96
CA LEU A 837 -5.54 3.61 -40.76
C LEU A 837 -6.21 4.06 -39.44
N ALA A 838 -5.47 4.08 -38.33
CA ALA A 838 -6.01 4.46 -37.03
C ALA A 838 -6.64 5.87 -37.03
N GLY A 839 -5.98 6.84 -37.67
CA GLY A 839 -6.50 8.21 -37.78
C GLY A 839 -7.75 8.31 -38.64
N VAL A 840 -7.83 7.56 -39.75
CA VAL A 840 -9.02 7.55 -40.61
C VAL A 840 -10.21 6.84 -39.95
N GLU A 841 -9.97 5.75 -39.22
CA GLU A 841 -10.98 5.05 -38.42
C GLU A 841 -11.60 5.98 -37.37
N LEU A 842 -10.78 6.77 -36.67
CA LEU A 842 -11.25 7.78 -35.72
C LEU A 842 -12.15 8.84 -36.40
N ASN A 843 -11.70 9.38 -37.54
CA ASN A 843 -12.45 10.37 -38.29
C ASN A 843 -13.79 9.83 -38.82
N LEU A 844 -13.79 8.60 -39.34
CA LEU A 844 -15.02 7.94 -39.79
C LEU A 844 -15.98 7.73 -38.63
N GLY A 845 -15.50 7.28 -37.47
CA GLY A 845 -16.33 7.16 -36.26
C GLY A 845 -16.98 8.49 -35.88
N ASN A 846 -16.24 9.59 -35.92
CA ASN A 846 -16.77 10.93 -35.62
C ASN A 846 -17.88 11.35 -36.61
N VAL A 847 -17.69 11.10 -37.91
CA VAL A 847 -18.72 11.41 -38.93
C VAL A 847 -19.96 10.53 -38.78
N LEU A 848 -19.78 9.23 -38.54
CA LEU A 848 -20.90 8.31 -38.34
C LEU A 848 -21.73 8.69 -37.11
N HIS A 849 -21.08 9.17 -36.04
CA HIS A 849 -21.76 9.69 -34.88
C HIS A 849 -22.64 10.91 -35.22
N ILE A 850 -22.13 11.86 -36.01
CA ILE A 850 -22.90 13.02 -36.51
C ILE A 850 -24.08 12.58 -37.39
N LEU A 851 -23.91 11.55 -38.21
CA LEU A 851 -24.97 10.97 -39.05
C LEU A 851 -26.02 10.19 -38.24
N GLY A 852 -25.86 10.05 -36.92
CA GLY A 852 -26.78 9.32 -36.04
C GLY A 852 -26.54 7.82 -35.97
N GLU A 853 -25.44 7.31 -36.54
CA GLU A 853 -25.06 5.90 -36.50
C GLU A 853 -24.11 5.60 -35.32
N ALA A 854 -24.57 5.87 -34.10
CA ALA A 854 -23.70 5.83 -32.91
C ALA A 854 -23.05 4.45 -32.63
N ASN A 855 -23.76 3.34 -32.91
CA ASN A 855 -23.23 1.99 -32.68
C ASN A 855 -22.11 1.63 -33.67
N THR A 856 -22.23 2.02 -34.94
CA THR A 856 -21.16 1.79 -35.92
C THR A 856 -19.98 2.70 -35.62
N ALA A 857 -20.23 3.95 -35.24
CA ALA A 857 -19.20 4.88 -34.77
C ALA A 857 -18.35 4.30 -33.63
N PHE A 858 -18.99 3.67 -32.63
CA PHE A 858 -18.29 3.02 -31.52
C PHE A 858 -17.30 1.94 -31.98
N LEU A 859 -17.70 1.09 -32.95
CA LEU A 859 -16.82 0.04 -33.49
C LEU A 859 -15.58 0.63 -34.19
N HIS A 860 -15.76 1.74 -34.92
CA HIS A 860 -14.66 2.44 -35.56
C HIS A 860 -13.72 3.09 -34.53
N TRP A 861 -14.25 3.73 -33.48
CA TRP A 861 -13.43 4.26 -32.39
C TRP A 861 -12.70 3.16 -31.61
N GLU A 862 -13.32 2.01 -31.37
CA GLU A 862 -12.67 0.87 -30.73
C GLU A 862 -11.50 0.35 -31.58
N LYS A 863 -11.71 0.20 -32.89
CA LYS A 863 -10.65 -0.19 -33.82
C LYS A 863 -9.52 0.83 -33.86
N ALA A 864 -9.85 2.12 -33.92
CA ALA A 864 -8.88 3.21 -33.85
C ALA A 864 -8.08 3.19 -32.53
N GLN A 865 -8.75 3.02 -31.40
CA GLN A 865 -8.14 2.93 -30.07
C GLN A 865 -7.15 1.76 -29.99
N GLN A 866 -7.53 0.57 -30.47
CA GLN A 866 -6.67 -0.61 -30.45
C GLN A 866 -5.44 -0.45 -31.35
N LEU A 867 -5.60 0.16 -32.53
CA LEU A 867 -4.49 0.44 -33.42
C LEU A 867 -3.55 1.49 -32.82
N ASN A 868 -4.08 2.61 -32.33
CA ASN A 868 -3.28 3.68 -31.72
C ASN A 868 -2.52 3.20 -30.48
N LYS A 869 -3.14 2.36 -29.64
CA LYS A 869 -2.48 1.70 -28.51
C LYS A 869 -1.30 0.83 -28.94
N LYS A 870 -1.44 0.06 -30.04
CA LYS A 870 -0.36 -0.79 -30.56
C LYS A 870 0.80 0.02 -31.13
N ILE A 871 0.50 1.17 -31.71
CA ILE A 871 1.47 2.03 -32.41
C ILE A 871 2.15 3.01 -31.43
N GLY A 872 1.51 3.30 -30.30
CA GLY A 872 1.97 4.27 -29.31
C GLY A 872 1.57 5.71 -29.63
N ASN A 873 0.51 5.92 -30.42
CA ASN A 873 -0.04 7.25 -30.67
C ASN A 873 -1.02 7.62 -29.55
N PHE A 874 -0.46 8.19 -28.48
CA PHE A 874 -1.19 8.53 -27.27
C PHE A 874 -2.31 9.57 -27.48
N GLN A 875 -2.08 10.57 -28.33
CA GLN A 875 -3.08 11.61 -28.61
C GLN A 875 -4.36 11.01 -29.20
N GLN A 876 -4.24 10.24 -30.30
CA GLN A 876 -5.43 9.66 -30.94
C GLN A 876 -6.04 8.52 -30.15
N GLU A 877 -5.25 7.81 -29.33
CA GLU A 877 -5.78 6.87 -28.35
C GLU A 877 -6.72 7.58 -27.37
N ALA A 878 -6.28 8.71 -26.80
CA ALA A 878 -7.08 9.51 -25.88
C ALA A 878 -8.33 10.09 -26.57
N ASP A 879 -8.21 10.59 -27.80
CA ASP A 879 -9.34 11.11 -28.58
C ASP A 879 -10.40 10.01 -28.82
N SER A 880 -9.98 8.80 -29.16
CA SER A 880 -10.88 7.65 -29.34
C SER A 880 -11.58 7.27 -28.02
N LEU A 881 -10.84 7.25 -26.90
CA LEU A 881 -11.39 6.97 -25.57
C LEU A 881 -12.40 8.04 -25.14
N LEU A 882 -12.13 9.31 -25.44
CA LEU A 882 -13.03 10.41 -25.14
C LEU A 882 -14.36 10.24 -25.90
N SER A 883 -14.33 9.98 -27.21
CA SER A 883 -15.53 9.73 -28.01
C SER A 883 -16.33 8.50 -27.53
N MET A 884 -15.63 7.41 -27.18
CA MET A 884 -16.27 6.23 -26.58
C MET A 884 -16.91 6.54 -25.22
N GLY A 885 -16.28 7.40 -24.40
CA GLY A 885 -16.83 7.83 -23.14
C GLY A 885 -18.14 8.63 -23.32
N VAL A 886 -18.19 9.50 -24.33
CA VAL A 886 -19.42 10.27 -24.67
C VAL A 886 -20.53 9.33 -25.10
N TYR A 887 -20.21 8.33 -25.93
CA TYR A 887 -21.17 7.28 -26.31
C TYR A 887 -21.70 6.51 -25.08
N ASN A 888 -20.82 6.03 -24.21
CA ASN A 888 -21.20 5.29 -23.01
C ASN A 888 -22.09 6.15 -22.10
N PHE A 889 -21.72 7.41 -21.89
CA PHE A 889 -22.50 8.32 -21.05
C PHE A 889 -23.88 8.65 -21.64
N ASN A 890 -23.98 8.85 -22.96
CA ASN A 890 -25.28 9.04 -23.64
C ASN A 890 -26.19 7.80 -23.51
N ASN A 891 -25.60 6.60 -23.36
CA ASN A 891 -26.33 5.37 -23.04
C ASN A 891 -26.55 5.18 -21.53
N PHE A 892 -26.08 6.11 -20.70
CA PHE A 892 -26.08 6.08 -19.23
C PHE A 892 -25.28 4.91 -18.62
N GLU A 893 -24.27 4.42 -19.33
CA GLU A 893 -23.23 3.50 -18.84
C GLU A 893 -22.14 4.31 -18.13
N VAL A 894 -22.50 4.92 -17.00
CA VAL A 894 -21.71 5.98 -16.34
C VAL A 894 -20.37 5.47 -15.84
N ASP A 895 -20.32 4.26 -15.27
CA ASP A 895 -19.08 3.68 -14.75
C ASP A 895 -18.05 3.45 -15.88
N ASP A 896 -18.51 2.91 -17.02
CA ASP A 896 -17.68 2.71 -18.21
C ASP A 896 -17.23 4.05 -18.80
N ALA A 897 -18.12 5.06 -18.83
CA ALA A 897 -17.75 6.40 -19.27
C ALA A 897 -16.65 7.03 -18.40
N ILE A 898 -16.78 6.94 -17.07
CA ILE A 898 -15.78 7.43 -16.10
C ILE A 898 -14.43 6.76 -16.34
N GLU A 899 -14.39 5.43 -16.57
CA GLU A 899 -13.14 4.72 -16.85
C GLU A 899 -12.45 5.29 -18.10
N LYS A 900 -13.20 5.45 -19.19
CA LYS A 900 -12.68 5.96 -20.47
C LYS A 900 -12.16 7.40 -20.33
N TYR A 901 -12.92 8.28 -19.68
CA TYR A 901 -12.51 9.66 -19.48
C TYR A 901 -11.30 9.79 -18.56
N ARG A 902 -11.20 8.99 -17.48
CA ARG A 902 -10.00 9.00 -16.60
C ARG A 902 -8.75 8.57 -17.35
N ARG A 903 -8.87 7.54 -18.20
CA ARG A 903 -7.75 7.08 -19.02
C ARG A 903 -7.36 8.13 -20.07
N ALA A 904 -8.33 8.71 -20.77
CA ALA A 904 -8.09 9.79 -21.73
C ALA A 904 -7.41 10.99 -21.04
N ASN A 905 -7.92 11.44 -19.89
CA ASN A 905 -7.33 12.54 -19.11
C ASN A 905 -5.89 12.25 -18.67
N THR A 906 -5.60 11.03 -18.21
CA THR A 906 -4.25 10.61 -17.82
C THR A 906 -3.29 10.73 -19.00
N ILE A 907 -3.73 10.27 -20.18
CA ILE A 907 -2.93 10.38 -21.39
C ILE A 907 -2.73 11.84 -21.79
N TYR A 908 -3.79 12.65 -21.87
CA TYR A 908 -3.72 14.07 -22.22
C TYR A 908 -2.78 14.86 -21.28
N LYS A 909 -2.84 14.61 -19.97
CA LYS A 909 -1.92 15.22 -19.00
C LYS A 909 -0.47 14.81 -19.25
N THR A 910 -0.24 13.54 -19.58
CA THR A 910 1.11 13.00 -19.85
C THR A 910 1.73 13.65 -21.09
N ILE A 911 0.93 13.89 -22.12
CA ILE A 911 1.39 14.51 -23.38
C ILE A 911 1.26 16.05 -23.38
N GLY A 912 0.80 16.65 -22.28
CA GLY A 912 0.64 18.11 -22.16
C GLY A 912 -0.52 18.71 -22.96
N ASN A 913 -1.47 17.90 -23.44
CA ASN A 913 -2.65 18.40 -24.13
C ASN A 913 -3.67 18.95 -23.12
N LYS A 914 -3.59 20.26 -22.86
CA LYS A 914 -4.48 20.97 -21.95
C LYS A 914 -5.94 20.98 -22.39
N PHE A 915 -6.20 21.04 -23.69
CA PHE A 915 -7.56 21.08 -24.24
C PHE A 915 -8.29 19.76 -23.97
N GLY A 916 -7.69 18.63 -24.37
CA GLY A 916 -8.25 17.30 -24.12
C GLY A 916 -8.38 16.98 -22.63
N ALA A 917 -7.43 17.44 -21.80
CA ALA A 917 -7.53 17.32 -20.34
C ALA A 917 -8.74 18.12 -19.80
N GLY A 918 -8.93 19.36 -20.26
CA GLY A 918 -10.08 20.20 -19.91
C GLY A 918 -11.41 19.56 -20.28
N THR A 919 -11.55 19.06 -21.50
CA THR A 919 -12.77 18.35 -21.96
C THR A 919 -13.02 17.07 -21.16
N SER A 920 -11.96 16.30 -20.85
CA SER A 920 -12.10 15.10 -20.03
C SER A 920 -12.59 15.43 -18.61
N HIS A 921 -12.07 16.51 -18.01
CA HIS A 921 -12.52 17.01 -16.72
C HIS A 921 -14.00 17.46 -16.76
N CYS A 922 -14.41 18.14 -17.83
CA CYS A 922 -15.81 18.52 -18.05
C CYS A 922 -16.74 17.30 -18.08
N ASN A 923 -16.40 16.28 -18.87
CA ASN A 923 -17.22 15.08 -18.99
C ASN A 923 -17.24 14.23 -17.70
N LEU A 924 -16.14 14.23 -16.93
CA LEU A 924 -16.09 13.59 -15.61
C LEU A 924 -16.96 14.33 -14.58
N ALA A 925 -17.03 15.66 -14.65
CA ALA A 925 -17.93 16.45 -13.84
C ALA A 925 -19.39 16.11 -14.14
N GLU A 926 -19.77 16.03 -15.41
CA GLU A 926 -21.14 15.64 -15.82
C GLU A 926 -21.53 14.27 -15.24
N CYS A 927 -20.63 13.27 -15.35
CA CYS A 927 -20.83 11.94 -14.75
C CYS A 927 -20.99 12.00 -13.22
N SER A 928 -20.17 12.81 -12.56
CA SER A 928 -20.17 12.93 -11.09
C SER A 928 -21.44 13.62 -10.57
N ILE A 929 -21.93 14.64 -11.28
CA ILE A 929 -23.22 15.29 -11.00
C ILE A 929 -24.36 14.28 -11.13
N PHE A 930 -24.35 13.48 -12.20
CA PHE A 930 -25.36 12.44 -12.41
C PHE A 930 -25.35 11.39 -11.30
N ALA A 931 -24.16 10.96 -10.87
CA ALA A 931 -23.95 9.96 -9.83
C ALA A 931 -24.10 10.46 -8.38
N ILE A 932 -24.50 11.72 -8.18
CA ILE A 932 -24.63 12.37 -6.86
C ILE A 932 -23.31 12.40 -6.06
N ASP A 933 -22.16 12.35 -6.74
CA ASP A 933 -20.83 12.55 -6.12
C ASP A 933 -20.44 14.03 -6.23
N TYR A 934 -21.06 14.87 -5.40
CA TYR A 934 -20.90 16.31 -5.46
C TYR A 934 -19.48 16.78 -5.11
N GLY A 935 -18.78 16.04 -4.24
CA GLY A 935 -17.37 16.32 -3.91
C GLY A 935 -16.46 16.14 -5.12
N GLN A 936 -16.63 15.02 -5.85
CA GLN A 936 -15.88 14.81 -7.08
C GLN A 936 -16.30 15.80 -8.17
N ALA A 937 -17.59 16.08 -8.32
CA ALA A 937 -18.10 17.04 -9.31
C ALA A 937 -17.45 18.42 -9.15
N GLU A 938 -17.32 18.93 -7.92
CA GLU A 938 -16.67 20.23 -7.67
C GLU A 938 -15.20 20.23 -8.10
N ILE A 939 -14.45 19.17 -7.76
CA ILE A 939 -13.03 19.03 -8.12
C ILE A 939 -12.88 19.03 -9.65
N GLU A 940 -13.70 18.25 -10.35
CA GLU A 940 -13.62 18.11 -11.80
C GLU A 940 -14.04 19.40 -12.52
N LEU A 941 -15.10 20.09 -12.06
CA LEU A 941 -15.50 21.40 -12.57
C LEU A 941 -14.41 22.45 -12.34
N GLY A 942 -13.80 22.50 -11.15
CA GLY A 942 -12.71 23.41 -10.85
C GLY A 942 -11.49 23.20 -11.77
N ASN A 943 -11.17 21.94 -12.06
CA ASN A 943 -10.12 21.60 -13.01
C ASN A 943 -10.49 21.99 -14.45
N ALA A 944 -11.71 21.70 -14.90
CA ALA A 944 -12.18 22.05 -16.24
C ALA A 944 -12.10 23.57 -16.47
N VAL A 945 -12.62 24.37 -15.53
CA VAL A 945 -12.54 25.85 -15.57
C VAL A 945 -11.09 26.32 -15.64
N LYS A 946 -10.20 25.74 -14.84
CA LYS A 946 -8.78 26.10 -14.85
C LYS A 946 -8.14 25.88 -16.23
N TYR A 947 -8.31 24.68 -16.81
CA TYR A 947 -7.71 24.34 -18.11
C TYR A 947 -8.29 25.19 -19.25
N LEU A 948 -9.61 25.39 -19.28
CA LEU A 948 -10.26 26.12 -20.38
C LEU A 948 -10.02 27.64 -20.30
N ASN A 949 -9.92 28.21 -19.10
CA ASN A 949 -9.54 29.61 -18.92
C ASN A 949 -8.10 29.88 -19.37
N GLU A 950 -7.17 28.96 -19.12
CA GLU A 950 -5.80 29.06 -19.63
C GLU A 950 -5.74 29.06 -21.17
N LEU A 951 -6.72 28.45 -21.84
CA LEU A 951 -6.81 28.34 -23.29
C LEU A 951 -7.63 29.46 -23.95
N GLN A 952 -8.28 30.33 -23.17
CA GLN A 952 -9.22 31.35 -23.66
C GLN A 952 -10.33 30.79 -24.59
N ASN A 953 -10.71 29.53 -24.40
CA ASN A 953 -11.71 28.88 -25.25
C ASN A 953 -13.13 29.19 -24.75
N THR A 954 -13.79 30.15 -25.39
CA THR A 954 -15.12 30.63 -25.00
C THR A 954 -16.25 29.66 -25.31
N GLU A 955 -16.09 28.74 -26.27
CA GLU A 955 -17.14 27.81 -26.70
C GLU A 955 -17.33 26.67 -25.69
N GLU A 956 -16.26 25.99 -25.30
CA GLU A 956 -16.31 24.90 -24.30
C GLU A 956 -16.64 25.42 -22.88
N ASN A 957 -16.34 26.69 -22.62
CA ASN A 957 -16.72 27.36 -21.37
C ASN A 957 -18.24 27.46 -21.18
N ILE A 958 -19.04 27.47 -22.26
CA ILE A 958 -20.51 27.51 -22.14
C ILE A 958 -21.02 26.27 -21.43
N TYR A 959 -20.55 25.10 -21.86
CA TYR A 959 -21.05 23.85 -21.32
C TYR A 959 -20.58 23.63 -19.87
N VAL A 960 -19.34 24.02 -19.55
CA VAL A 960 -18.84 24.02 -18.17
C VAL A 960 -19.63 24.97 -17.27
N GLU A 961 -19.96 26.19 -17.73
CA GLU A 961 -20.81 27.12 -16.97
C GLU A 961 -22.23 26.61 -16.80
N PHE A 962 -22.77 25.91 -17.80
CA PHE A 962 -24.05 25.22 -17.66
C PHE A 962 -23.98 24.13 -16.58
N LEU A 963 -22.95 23.28 -16.58
CA LEU A 963 -22.76 22.25 -15.56
C LEU A 963 -22.55 22.83 -14.16
N LEU A 964 -21.84 23.96 -14.03
CA LEU A 964 -21.75 24.73 -12.78
C LEU A 964 -23.12 25.21 -12.32
N GLY A 965 -23.95 25.71 -13.24
CA GLY A 965 -25.34 26.06 -12.97
C GLY A 965 -26.14 24.86 -12.44
N VAL A 966 -26.08 23.71 -13.11
CA VAL A 966 -26.74 22.47 -12.66
C VAL A 966 -26.23 22.06 -11.28
N PHE A 967 -24.92 22.07 -11.06
CA PHE A 967 -24.28 21.73 -9.78
C PHE A 967 -24.75 22.64 -8.64
N TYR A 968 -24.72 23.96 -8.83
CA TYR A 968 -25.20 24.92 -7.83
C TYR A 968 -26.70 24.81 -7.57
N LEU A 969 -27.48 24.49 -8.61
CA LEU A 969 -28.89 24.19 -8.45
C LEU A 969 -29.09 22.96 -7.54
N LYS A 970 -28.35 21.86 -7.74
CA LYS A 970 -28.45 20.65 -6.92
C LYS A 970 -28.08 20.88 -5.46
N LEU A 971 -27.17 21.82 -5.19
CA LEU A 971 -26.76 22.21 -3.84
C LEU A 971 -27.61 23.34 -3.23
N ASP A 972 -28.67 23.79 -3.91
CA ASP A 972 -29.53 24.90 -3.50
C ASP A 972 -28.81 26.25 -3.30
N LEU A 973 -27.72 26.48 -4.03
CA LEU A 973 -26.90 27.68 -3.97
C LEU A 973 -27.38 28.76 -4.95
N HIS A 974 -28.52 29.37 -4.64
CA HIS A 974 -29.23 30.31 -5.51
C HIS A 974 -28.35 31.47 -6.04
N GLU A 975 -27.55 32.11 -5.19
CA GLU A 975 -26.69 33.24 -5.61
C GLU A 975 -25.66 32.81 -6.66
N LYS A 976 -25.02 31.65 -6.46
CA LYS A 976 -24.03 31.11 -7.40
C LYS A 976 -24.66 30.64 -8.70
N LEU A 977 -25.85 30.04 -8.63
CA LEU A 977 -26.64 29.69 -9.82
C LEU A 977 -26.96 30.93 -10.67
N PHE A 978 -27.47 32.01 -10.05
CA PHE A 978 -27.73 33.26 -10.78
C PHE A 978 -26.46 33.82 -11.43
N LYS A 979 -25.30 33.69 -10.76
CA LYS A 979 -24.02 34.09 -11.33
C LYS A 979 -23.68 33.29 -12.59
N SER A 980 -23.83 31.97 -12.58
CA SER A 980 -23.61 31.13 -13.78
C SER A 980 -24.59 31.45 -14.90
N ILE A 981 -25.88 31.71 -14.60
CA ILE A 981 -26.85 32.15 -15.61
C ILE A 981 -26.44 33.48 -16.25
N ASN A 982 -26.04 34.48 -15.45
CA ASN A 982 -25.58 35.77 -15.96
C ASN A 982 -24.32 35.60 -16.82
N GLN A 983 -23.42 34.70 -16.45
CA GLN A 983 -22.21 34.41 -17.23
C GLN A 983 -22.54 33.74 -18.56
N LEU A 984 -23.48 32.80 -18.59
CA LEU A 984 -23.99 32.22 -19.82
C LEU A 984 -24.68 33.27 -20.70
N GLU A 985 -25.44 34.21 -20.14
CA GLU A 985 -26.06 35.31 -20.89
C GLU A 985 -25.01 36.23 -21.55
N LEU A 986 -23.89 36.48 -20.87
CA LEU A 986 -22.76 37.21 -21.47
C LEU A 986 -22.14 36.42 -22.64
N LEU A 987 -21.94 35.11 -22.47
CA LEU A 987 -21.41 34.22 -23.51
C LEU A 987 -22.39 34.03 -24.69
N ASN A 988 -23.69 34.14 -24.44
CA ASN A 988 -24.73 33.98 -25.47
C ASN A 988 -24.65 35.05 -26.58
N ASN A 989 -24.10 36.21 -26.27
CA ASN A 989 -23.91 37.29 -27.26
C ASN A 989 -22.76 36.99 -28.24
N VAL A 990 -21.89 36.02 -27.91
CA VAL A 990 -20.73 35.61 -28.70
C VAL A 990 -20.97 34.27 -29.40
N THR A 991 -21.75 33.40 -28.79
CA THR A 991 -21.94 31.97 -29.15
C THR A 991 -23.36 31.52 -28.76
N ASN A 992 -23.96 30.52 -29.42
CA ASN A 992 -25.37 30.16 -29.16
C ASN A 992 -25.55 29.32 -27.87
N ALA A 993 -25.64 29.96 -26.70
CA ALA A 993 -25.83 29.34 -25.38
C ALA A 993 -27.30 29.29 -24.91
N LYS A 994 -28.23 29.77 -25.75
CA LYS A 994 -29.63 30.04 -25.37
C LYS A 994 -30.35 28.83 -24.77
N LEU A 995 -30.19 27.64 -25.33
CA LEU A 995 -30.88 26.45 -24.87
C LEU A 995 -30.48 26.05 -23.43
N TYR A 996 -29.21 26.21 -23.07
CA TYR A 996 -28.72 25.94 -21.72
C TYR A 996 -29.25 26.94 -20.69
N ILE A 997 -29.29 28.23 -21.06
CA ILE A 997 -29.88 29.29 -20.24
C ILE A 997 -31.37 29.03 -19.99
N ASP A 998 -32.10 28.76 -21.06
CA ASP A 998 -33.54 28.49 -21.01
C ASP A 998 -33.84 27.24 -20.17
N SER A 999 -33.00 26.20 -20.25
CA SER A 999 -33.10 24.99 -19.44
C SER A 999 -32.93 25.27 -17.94
N LEU A 1000 -31.91 26.04 -17.53
CA LEU A 1000 -31.73 26.42 -16.12
C LEU A 1000 -32.88 27.28 -15.59
N LYS A 1001 -33.39 28.22 -16.41
CA LYS A 1001 -34.53 29.07 -16.06
C LYS A 1001 -35.83 28.26 -15.91
N LEU A 1002 -36.07 27.29 -16.79
CA LEU A 1002 -37.21 26.37 -16.66
C LEU A 1002 -37.13 25.59 -15.34
N ILE A 1003 -35.96 25.05 -15.00
CA ILE A 1003 -35.78 24.29 -13.76
C ILE A 1003 -36.04 25.17 -12.52
N LEU A 1004 -35.59 26.43 -12.54
CA LEU A 1004 -35.93 27.40 -11.49
C LEU A 1004 -37.44 27.63 -11.36
N MET A 1005 -38.15 27.81 -12.48
CA MET A 1005 -39.61 27.98 -12.49
C MET A 1005 -40.34 26.75 -11.92
N LEU A 1006 -39.85 25.54 -12.21
CA LEU A 1006 -40.40 24.29 -11.65
C LEU A 1006 -40.24 24.25 -10.12
N LYS A 1007 -39.11 24.73 -9.60
CA LYS A 1007 -38.83 24.78 -8.16
C LYS A 1007 -39.67 25.84 -7.42
N GLU A 1008 -39.89 26.99 -8.04
CA GLU A 1008 -40.65 28.11 -7.47
C GLU A 1008 -42.18 27.91 -7.54
N ASN A 1009 -42.66 26.84 -8.19
CA ASN A 1009 -44.09 26.59 -8.46
C ASN A 1009 -44.77 27.79 -9.16
N SER A 1010 -44.10 28.38 -10.15
CA SER A 1010 -44.59 29.52 -10.94
C SER A 1010 -45.84 29.18 -11.79
N ASP A 1011 -46.33 30.14 -12.58
CA ASP A 1011 -47.51 29.99 -13.46
C ASP A 1011 -47.43 28.75 -14.37
N ILE A 1012 -48.46 27.90 -14.28
CA ILE A 1012 -48.57 26.61 -14.98
C ILE A 1012 -48.62 26.74 -16.50
N GLU A 1013 -49.26 27.78 -17.04
CA GLU A 1013 -49.36 27.96 -18.50
C GLU A 1013 -47.98 28.29 -19.07
N LYS A 1014 -47.23 29.15 -18.37
CA LYS A 1014 -45.88 29.54 -18.75
C LYS A 1014 -44.90 28.36 -18.66
N ILE A 1015 -44.99 27.57 -17.58
CA ILE A 1015 -44.17 26.35 -17.41
C ILE A 1015 -44.42 25.36 -18.56
N ASN A 1016 -45.68 25.09 -18.89
CA ASN A 1016 -46.03 24.11 -19.92
C ASN A 1016 -45.54 24.54 -21.32
N LEU A 1017 -45.62 25.84 -21.63
CA LEU A 1017 -45.17 26.38 -22.92
C LEU A 1017 -43.65 26.28 -23.09
N GLU A 1018 -42.88 26.72 -22.09
CA GLU A 1018 -41.41 26.63 -22.14
C GLU A 1018 -40.92 25.18 -22.12
N LEU A 1019 -41.56 24.32 -21.33
CA LEU A 1019 -41.21 22.90 -21.23
C LEU A 1019 -41.37 22.17 -22.57
N GLU A 1020 -42.48 22.38 -23.29
CA GLU A 1020 -42.71 21.77 -24.59
C GLU A 1020 -41.65 22.21 -25.62
N ARG A 1021 -41.33 23.50 -25.66
CA ARG A 1021 -40.30 24.05 -26.55
C ARG A 1021 -38.91 23.48 -26.23
N ILE A 1022 -38.47 23.59 -24.97
CA ILE A 1022 -37.13 23.20 -24.54
C ILE A 1022 -36.91 21.69 -24.72
N LEU A 1023 -37.86 20.86 -24.29
CA LEU A 1023 -37.71 19.41 -24.47
C LEU A 1023 -37.65 19.05 -25.96
N THR A 1024 -38.48 19.67 -26.81
CA THR A 1024 -38.46 19.42 -28.26
C THR A 1024 -37.10 19.73 -28.88
N GLU A 1025 -36.48 20.84 -28.46
CA GLU A 1025 -35.15 21.25 -28.93
C GLU A 1025 -34.03 20.36 -28.39
N LEU A 1026 -34.07 19.97 -27.11
CA LEU A 1026 -33.10 19.02 -26.54
C LEU A 1026 -33.20 17.64 -27.19
N PHE A 1027 -34.41 17.21 -27.57
CA PHE A 1027 -34.63 15.96 -28.29
C PHE A 1027 -34.00 15.96 -29.68
N SER A 1028 -34.09 17.07 -30.43
CA SER A 1028 -33.46 17.15 -31.74
C SER A 1028 -31.93 17.15 -31.65
N GLN A 1029 -31.38 17.66 -30.55
CA GLN A 1029 -29.94 17.65 -30.26
C GLN A 1029 -29.45 16.38 -29.54
N GLN A 1030 -30.34 15.41 -29.26
CA GLN A 1030 -30.02 14.18 -28.51
C GLN A 1030 -29.38 14.43 -27.12
N ASN A 1031 -29.69 15.55 -26.47
CA ASN A 1031 -29.11 15.89 -25.18
C ASN A 1031 -29.86 15.24 -24.01
N LEU A 1032 -29.59 13.94 -23.80
CA LEU A 1032 -30.31 13.10 -22.85
C LEU A 1032 -30.07 13.46 -21.38
N PHE A 1033 -28.89 13.97 -21.03
CA PHE A 1033 -28.58 14.38 -19.66
C PHE A 1033 -29.43 15.56 -19.19
N VAL A 1034 -29.59 16.58 -20.04
CA VAL A 1034 -30.42 17.75 -19.71
C VAL A 1034 -31.90 17.37 -19.66
N ILE A 1035 -32.36 16.52 -20.59
CA ILE A 1035 -33.72 15.96 -20.55
C ILE A 1035 -33.94 15.20 -19.23
N TYR A 1036 -33.04 14.29 -18.87
CA TYR A 1036 -33.10 13.57 -17.60
C TYR A 1036 -33.17 14.53 -16.40
N THR A 1037 -32.31 15.55 -16.39
CA THR A 1037 -32.26 16.54 -15.30
C THR A 1037 -33.59 17.26 -15.14
N ILE A 1038 -34.18 17.76 -16.24
CA ILE A 1038 -35.50 18.45 -16.20
C ILE A 1038 -36.60 17.50 -15.70
N LEU A 1039 -36.64 16.27 -16.21
CA LEU A 1039 -37.67 15.30 -15.85
C LEU A 1039 -37.59 14.87 -14.38
N VAL A 1040 -36.39 14.75 -13.82
CA VAL A 1040 -36.19 14.48 -12.38
C VAL A 1040 -36.64 15.67 -11.54
N GLU A 1041 -36.39 16.91 -11.97
CA GLU A 1041 -36.86 18.10 -11.24
C GLU A 1041 -38.39 18.22 -11.23
N VAL A 1042 -39.07 17.77 -12.29
CA VAL A 1042 -40.55 17.66 -12.29
C VAL A 1042 -41.06 16.73 -11.18
N LEU A 1043 -40.34 15.64 -10.88
CA LEU A 1043 -40.70 14.74 -9.77
C LEU A 1043 -40.59 15.42 -8.40
N LYS A 1044 -39.78 16.46 -8.27
CA LYS A 1044 -39.52 17.17 -7.01
C LYS A 1044 -40.48 18.32 -6.70
N ILE A 1045 -41.35 18.71 -7.66
CA ILE A 1045 -42.37 19.77 -7.47
C ILE A 1045 -43.19 19.51 -6.19
N SER A 1046 -43.37 20.52 -5.34
CA SER A 1046 -44.10 20.33 -4.07
C SER A 1046 -45.62 20.39 -4.25
N ASN A 1047 -46.11 21.19 -5.19
CA ASN A 1047 -47.55 21.28 -5.49
C ASN A 1047 -48.03 20.07 -6.32
N SER A 1048 -48.85 19.20 -5.70
CA SER A 1048 -49.32 17.94 -6.30
C SER A 1048 -50.26 18.13 -7.51
N ASN A 1049 -51.00 19.24 -7.59
CA ASN A 1049 -51.83 19.55 -8.75
C ASN A 1049 -50.96 19.99 -9.93
N LEU A 1050 -50.04 20.93 -9.68
CA LEU A 1050 -49.08 21.40 -10.68
C LEU A 1050 -48.25 20.25 -11.24
N LYS A 1051 -47.68 19.40 -10.37
CA LYS A 1051 -46.89 18.22 -10.76
C LYS A 1051 -47.65 17.32 -11.72
N ARG A 1052 -48.92 17.00 -11.42
CA ARG A 1052 -49.74 16.10 -12.24
C ARG A 1052 -50.02 16.67 -13.62
N GLU A 1053 -50.39 17.94 -13.71
CA GLU A 1053 -50.67 18.61 -14.97
C GLU A 1053 -49.42 18.70 -15.86
N VAL A 1054 -48.26 19.05 -15.28
CA VAL A 1054 -46.97 19.04 -16.00
C VAL A 1054 -46.62 17.63 -16.50
N ILE A 1055 -46.79 16.59 -15.67
CA ILE A 1055 -46.56 15.19 -16.06
C ILE A 1055 -47.48 14.77 -17.23
N LYS A 1056 -48.78 15.10 -17.17
CA LYS A 1056 -49.72 14.80 -18.28
C LYS A 1056 -49.26 15.46 -19.57
N LYS A 1057 -48.82 16.71 -19.50
CA LYS A 1057 -48.31 17.46 -20.65
C LYS A 1057 -47.06 16.80 -21.24
N ILE A 1058 -46.09 16.40 -20.41
CA ILE A 1058 -44.89 15.66 -20.84
C ILE A 1058 -45.26 14.35 -21.56
N ILE A 1059 -46.15 13.54 -20.97
CA ILE A 1059 -46.55 12.26 -21.55
C ILE A 1059 -47.25 12.43 -22.89
N ALA A 1060 -47.98 13.54 -23.07
CA ALA A 1060 -48.67 13.88 -24.32
C ALA A 1060 -47.72 14.39 -25.43
N LEU A 1061 -46.45 14.69 -25.13
CA LEU A 1061 -45.49 15.13 -26.13
C LEU A 1061 -45.23 14.01 -27.16
N PRO A 1062 -45.28 14.29 -28.48
CA PRO A 1062 -45.04 13.28 -29.53
C PRO A 1062 -43.68 12.57 -29.44
N LEU A 1063 -42.71 13.21 -28.77
CA LEU A 1063 -41.35 12.73 -28.59
C LEU A 1063 -41.22 11.77 -27.40
N TYR A 1064 -42.11 11.86 -26.41
CA TYR A 1064 -42.04 11.04 -25.20
C TYR A 1064 -42.13 9.52 -25.47
N PRO A 1065 -42.94 9.03 -26.43
CA PRO A 1065 -42.92 7.61 -26.84
C PRO A 1065 -41.67 7.17 -27.60
N LYS A 1066 -40.86 8.11 -28.12
CA LYS A 1066 -39.62 7.83 -28.87
C LYS A 1066 -38.41 7.61 -27.95
N LEU A 1067 -38.54 7.93 -26.66
CA LEU A 1067 -37.62 7.51 -25.60
C LEU A 1067 -37.79 6.02 -25.34
N LYS A 1068 -37.20 5.18 -26.18
CA LYS A 1068 -37.16 3.73 -25.98
C LYS A 1068 -35.74 3.29 -25.63
N GLU A 1069 -35.67 2.27 -24.79
CA GLU A 1069 -34.47 1.48 -24.43
C GLU A 1069 -33.62 1.97 -23.25
N ASN A 1070 -33.62 3.27 -22.90
CA ASN A 1070 -32.86 3.69 -21.71
C ASN A 1070 -33.57 3.38 -20.38
N ASN A 1071 -32.87 2.70 -19.47
CA ASN A 1071 -33.41 2.28 -18.17
C ASN A 1071 -33.85 3.43 -17.26
N TYR A 1072 -33.11 4.55 -17.22
CA TYR A 1072 -33.48 5.72 -16.41
C TYR A 1072 -34.73 6.39 -16.93
N ILE A 1073 -34.82 6.59 -18.25
CA ILE A 1073 -36.01 7.22 -18.84
C ILE A 1073 -37.25 6.32 -18.70
N VAL A 1074 -37.09 5.00 -18.85
CA VAL A 1074 -38.16 4.03 -18.57
C VAL A 1074 -38.59 4.10 -17.10
N ALA A 1075 -37.64 4.22 -16.16
CA ALA A 1075 -37.93 4.39 -14.75
C ALA A 1075 -38.65 5.71 -14.43
N ILE A 1076 -38.28 6.83 -15.07
CA ILE A 1076 -39.01 8.11 -14.98
C ILE A 1076 -40.46 7.91 -15.43
N LYS A 1077 -40.66 7.26 -16.58
CA LYS A 1077 -42.00 7.01 -17.11
C LYS A 1077 -42.87 6.18 -16.17
N MET A 1078 -42.28 5.15 -15.56
CA MET A 1078 -42.95 4.34 -14.55
C MET A 1078 -43.28 5.17 -13.31
N THR A 1079 -42.36 6.01 -12.85
CA THR A 1079 -42.56 6.91 -11.70
C THR A 1079 -43.67 7.95 -11.97
N PHE A 1080 -43.71 8.56 -13.15
CA PHE A 1080 -44.81 9.42 -13.59
C PHE A 1080 -46.15 8.68 -13.63
N SER A 1081 -46.15 7.44 -14.14
CA SER A 1081 -47.36 6.60 -14.18
C SER A 1081 -47.87 6.29 -12.77
N SER A 1082 -46.98 6.06 -11.80
CA SER A 1082 -47.34 5.89 -10.39
C SER A 1082 -48.07 7.11 -9.83
N ILE A 1083 -47.54 8.31 -10.07
CA ILE A 1083 -48.12 9.57 -9.56
C ILE A 1083 -49.52 9.82 -10.12
N LEU A 1084 -49.75 9.47 -11.40
CA LEU A 1084 -51.07 9.59 -12.02
C LEU A 1084 -52.05 8.52 -11.51
N ALA A 1085 -51.59 7.28 -11.31
CA ALA A 1085 -52.41 6.17 -10.83
C ALA A 1085 -52.98 6.37 -9.41
N GLN A 1086 -52.29 7.13 -8.54
CA GLN A 1086 -52.74 7.41 -7.17
C GLN A 1086 -54.13 8.09 -7.07
N ASN A 1087 -54.61 8.74 -8.14
CA ASN A 1087 -55.83 9.53 -8.12
C ASN A 1087 -56.85 9.14 -9.20
N ASP A 1088 -56.55 8.13 -10.01
CA ASP A 1088 -57.40 7.68 -11.12
C ASP A 1088 -57.27 6.16 -11.28
N SER A 1089 -57.61 5.41 -10.23
CA SER A 1089 -57.45 3.95 -10.19
C SER A 1089 -58.29 3.21 -11.23
N GLU A 1090 -59.32 3.85 -11.80
CA GLU A 1090 -60.20 3.25 -12.82
C GLU A 1090 -59.55 3.23 -14.21
N ASN A 1091 -58.66 4.17 -14.53
CA ASN A 1091 -58.02 4.28 -15.85
C ASN A 1091 -56.62 3.64 -15.92
N PHE A 1092 -56.02 3.24 -14.80
CA PHE A 1092 -54.68 2.64 -14.76
C PHE A 1092 -54.71 1.14 -14.49
N LYS A 1093 -53.94 0.36 -15.26
CA LYS A 1093 -53.93 -1.13 -15.21
C LYS A 1093 -53.15 -1.72 -14.02
N LYS A 1094 -52.38 -0.91 -13.30
CA LYS A 1094 -51.48 -1.33 -12.20
C LYS A 1094 -51.60 -0.34 -11.05
N SER A 1095 -51.33 -0.80 -9.83
CA SER A 1095 -51.26 0.10 -8.67
C SER A 1095 -50.05 1.02 -8.76
N ASP A 1096 -50.07 2.12 -8.02
CA ASP A 1096 -48.96 3.05 -7.86
C ASP A 1096 -47.66 2.33 -7.44
N LEU A 1097 -47.74 1.49 -6.42
CA LEU A 1097 -46.62 0.66 -5.96
C LEU A 1097 -46.05 -0.26 -7.05
N GLN A 1098 -46.91 -0.86 -7.87
CA GLN A 1098 -46.46 -1.75 -8.95
C GLN A 1098 -45.67 -1.00 -10.01
N TYR A 1099 -46.03 0.25 -10.32
CA TYR A 1099 -45.24 1.08 -11.23
C TYR A 1099 -43.88 1.45 -10.62
N LEU A 1100 -43.83 1.83 -9.34
CA LEU A 1100 -42.57 2.16 -8.68
C LEU A 1100 -41.62 0.97 -8.56
N LEU A 1101 -42.13 -0.23 -8.26
CA LEU A 1101 -41.29 -1.44 -8.23
C LEU A 1101 -40.70 -1.75 -9.61
N GLN A 1102 -41.45 -1.51 -10.69
CA GLN A 1102 -40.90 -1.64 -12.04
C GLN A 1102 -39.84 -0.59 -12.35
N ALA A 1103 -40.00 0.65 -11.84
CA ALA A 1103 -38.97 1.68 -11.93
C ALA A 1103 -37.70 1.23 -11.19
N TYR A 1104 -37.83 0.72 -9.97
CA TYR A 1104 -36.71 0.21 -9.18
C TYR A 1104 -35.99 -0.96 -9.86
N GLU A 1105 -36.73 -1.90 -10.45
CA GLU A 1105 -36.14 -3.01 -11.21
C GLU A 1105 -35.25 -2.54 -12.37
N LYS A 1106 -35.54 -1.38 -12.97
CA LYS A 1106 -34.70 -0.76 -14.00
C LYS A 1106 -33.47 -0.05 -13.43
N LEU A 1107 -33.54 0.43 -12.19
CA LEU A 1107 -32.48 1.23 -11.56
C LEU A 1107 -31.53 0.41 -10.68
N LYS A 1108 -31.93 -0.74 -10.17
CA LYS A 1108 -31.17 -1.50 -9.15
C LYS A 1108 -29.78 -1.99 -9.59
N THR A 1109 -29.54 -2.11 -10.89
CA THR A 1109 -28.23 -2.50 -11.45
C THR A 1109 -27.51 -1.34 -12.12
N GLN A 1110 -28.03 -0.12 -11.97
CA GLN A 1110 -27.52 1.09 -12.60
C GLN A 1110 -26.82 1.96 -11.56
N THR A 1111 -25.98 2.90 -12.01
CA THR A 1111 -25.37 3.91 -11.14
C THR A 1111 -26.44 4.64 -10.31
N VAL A 1112 -26.14 4.89 -9.04
CA VAL A 1112 -27.08 5.58 -8.16
C VAL A 1112 -27.25 7.02 -8.65
N SER A 1113 -28.49 7.42 -8.89
CA SER A 1113 -28.85 8.76 -9.34
C SER A 1113 -29.97 9.34 -8.48
N GLU A 1114 -30.27 10.64 -8.60
CA GLU A 1114 -31.34 11.25 -7.81
C GLU A 1114 -32.70 10.56 -8.02
N LEU A 1115 -32.95 10.07 -9.24
CA LEU A 1115 -34.14 9.27 -9.54
C LEU A 1115 -34.20 7.99 -8.69
N THR A 1116 -33.06 7.31 -8.50
CA THR A 1116 -32.94 6.12 -7.66
C THR A 1116 -33.38 6.45 -6.23
N VAL A 1117 -32.92 7.58 -5.70
CA VAL A 1117 -33.30 8.07 -4.36
C VAL A 1117 -34.80 8.33 -4.26
N ILE A 1118 -35.38 9.05 -5.24
CA ILE A 1118 -36.81 9.38 -5.27
C ILE A 1118 -37.67 8.11 -5.30
N VAL A 1119 -37.36 7.16 -6.20
CA VAL A 1119 -38.13 5.91 -6.35
C VAL A 1119 -38.10 5.09 -5.07
N ILE A 1120 -36.93 4.95 -4.44
CA ILE A 1120 -36.78 4.18 -3.21
C ILE A 1120 -37.52 4.83 -2.04
N LEU A 1121 -37.44 6.17 -1.91
CA LEU A 1121 -38.20 6.90 -0.89
C LEU A 1121 -39.71 6.68 -1.03
N ASP A 1122 -40.25 6.80 -2.24
CA ASP A 1122 -41.68 6.62 -2.49
C ASP A 1122 -42.14 5.17 -2.25
N ILE A 1123 -41.35 4.16 -2.67
CA ILE A 1123 -41.62 2.74 -2.36
C ILE A 1123 -41.67 2.52 -0.85
N THR A 1124 -40.67 3.04 -0.13
CA THR A 1124 -40.55 2.86 1.32
C THR A 1124 -41.74 3.50 2.03
N ARG A 1125 -42.13 4.72 1.64
CA ARG A 1125 -43.29 5.41 2.18
C ARG A 1125 -44.57 4.59 2.00
N ILE A 1126 -44.83 4.11 0.79
CA ILE A 1126 -46.05 3.33 0.50
C ILE A 1126 -46.08 2.00 1.27
N TYR A 1127 -44.94 1.32 1.44
CA TYR A 1127 -44.90 0.12 2.27
C TYR A 1127 -45.21 0.42 3.74
N ILE A 1128 -44.72 1.53 4.29
CA ILE A 1128 -45.02 1.97 5.66
C ILE A 1128 -46.51 2.32 5.80
N GLU A 1129 -47.06 3.11 4.89
CA GLU A 1129 -48.47 3.54 4.88
C GLU A 1129 -49.43 2.33 4.79
N ASN A 1130 -49.06 1.31 4.02
CA ASN A 1130 -49.81 0.06 3.91
C ASN A 1130 -49.56 -0.95 5.06
N GLY A 1131 -48.79 -0.58 6.09
CA GLY A 1131 -48.47 -1.44 7.23
C GLY A 1131 -47.49 -2.59 6.95
N ASN A 1132 -46.87 -2.62 5.77
CA ASN A 1132 -45.90 -3.66 5.35
C ASN A 1132 -44.46 -3.29 5.78
N VAL A 1133 -44.27 -3.01 7.07
CA VAL A 1133 -43.00 -2.49 7.62
C VAL A 1133 -41.80 -3.40 7.32
N TRP A 1134 -41.98 -4.72 7.32
CA TRP A 1134 -40.90 -5.67 7.01
C TRP A 1134 -40.35 -5.52 5.58
N LYS A 1135 -41.19 -5.18 4.60
CA LYS A 1135 -40.75 -4.90 3.21
C LYS A 1135 -40.09 -3.54 3.07
N ALA A 1136 -40.49 -2.57 3.89
CA ALA A 1136 -39.90 -1.23 3.91
C ALA A 1136 -38.48 -1.22 4.52
N LYS A 1137 -38.16 -2.21 5.36
CA LYS A 1137 -36.92 -2.24 6.14
C LYS A 1137 -35.65 -2.23 5.29
N ASP A 1138 -35.60 -3.04 4.23
CA ASP A 1138 -34.41 -3.12 3.36
C ASP A 1138 -34.19 -1.81 2.59
N PHE A 1139 -35.26 -1.22 2.06
CA PHE A 1139 -35.21 0.08 1.40
C PHE A 1139 -34.84 1.22 2.37
N PHE A 1140 -35.33 1.17 3.61
CA PHE A 1140 -34.99 2.13 4.65
C PHE A 1140 -33.50 2.09 5.02
N TYR A 1141 -32.91 0.90 5.15
CA TYR A 1141 -31.46 0.79 5.36
C TYR A 1141 -30.68 1.32 4.17
N TYR A 1142 -31.15 1.05 2.95
CA TYR A 1142 -30.50 1.58 1.75
C TYR A 1142 -30.56 3.11 1.71
N ILE A 1143 -31.70 3.73 2.07
CA ILE A 1143 -31.85 5.18 2.24
C ILE A 1143 -30.83 5.73 3.24
N ASN A 1144 -30.64 5.06 4.39
CA ASN A 1144 -29.67 5.49 5.39
C ASN A 1144 -28.23 5.43 4.86
N SER A 1145 -27.86 4.37 4.14
CA SER A 1145 -26.55 4.27 3.49
C SER A 1145 -26.34 5.35 2.42
N LEU A 1146 -27.38 5.65 1.63
CA LEU A 1146 -27.33 6.72 0.62
C LEU A 1146 -27.17 8.10 1.26
N TYR A 1147 -27.85 8.34 2.39
CA TYR A 1147 -27.69 9.58 3.14
C TYR A 1147 -26.25 9.75 3.65
N GLU A 1148 -25.65 8.72 4.24
CA GLU A 1148 -24.25 8.79 4.68
C GLU A 1148 -23.27 8.92 3.50
N PHE A 1149 -23.51 8.23 2.38
CA PHE A 1149 -22.70 8.38 1.17
C PHE A 1149 -22.71 9.82 0.64
N ILE A 1150 -23.89 10.41 0.45
CA ILE A 1150 -24.01 11.80 -0.04
C ILE A 1150 -23.39 12.76 0.98
N LYS A 1151 -23.56 12.51 2.27
CA LYS A 1151 -22.92 13.32 3.33
C LYS A 1151 -21.39 13.27 3.27
N GLU A 1152 -20.81 12.09 3.06
CA GLU A 1152 -19.36 11.92 2.93
C GLU A 1152 -18.80 12.57 1.66
N THR A 1153 -19.50 12.50 0.53
CA THR A 1153 -19.09 13.19 -0.70
C THR A 1153 -19.15 14.69 -0.53
N LEU A 1154 -20.19 15.18 0.16
CA LEU A 1154 -20.34 16.57 0.55
C LEU A 1154 -19.17 17.04 1.44
N VAL A 1155 -18.70 16.30 2.45
CA VAL A 1155 -17.54 16.75 3.27
C VAL A 1155 -16.27 17.08 2.45
N LYS A 1156 -16.14 16.54 1.23
CA LYS A 1156 -14.98 16.79 0.34
C LYS A 1156 -15.09 18.10 -0.45
N THR A 1157 -16.26 18.74 -0.49
CA THR A 1157 -16.47 19.99 -1.22
C THR A 1157 -15.79 21.17 -0.53
N THR A 1158 -15.28 22.14 -1.28
CA THR A 1158 -14.68 23.37 -0.70
C THR A 1158 -15.70 24.48 -0.47
N ILE A 1159 -16.91 24.31 -0.98
CA ILE A 1159 -18.02 25.25 -0.79
C ILE A 1159 -18.63 25.06 0.60
N ALA A 1160 -18.67 26.13 1.39
CA ALA A 1160 -19.45 26.15 2.63
C ALA A 1160 -20.95 26.12 2.31
N TYR A 1161 -21.66 25.10 2.81
CA TYR A 1161 -23.12 25.03 2.86
C TYR A 1161 -23.54 24.41 4.18
N GLU A 1162 -24.79 24.65 4.56
CA GLU A 1162 -25.40 23.92 5.66
C GLU A 1162 -25.99 22.61 5.12
N GLU A 1163 -25.66 21.47 5.71
CA GLU A 1163 -26.24 20.17 5.31
C GLU A 1163 -27.79 20.20 5.32
N SER A 1164 -28.38 21.06 6.18
CA SER A 1164 -29.81 21.33 6.27
C SER A 1164 -30.41 22.17 5.14
N SER A 1165 -29.59 22.82 4.30
CA SER A 1165 -30.04 23.68 3.20
C SER A 1165 -30.23 22.93 1.87
N ILE A 1166 -29.65 21.74 1.71
CA ILE A 1166 -29.80 20.91 0.51
C ILE A 1166 -31.11 20.11 0.60
N ASP A 1167 -32.04 20.32 -0.34
CA ASP A 1167 -33.39 19.75 -0.38
C ASP A 1167 -33.38 18.21 -0.34
N LEU A 1168 -32.47 17.58 -1.09
CA LEU A 1168 -32.32 16.12 -1.11
C LEU A 1168 -31.89 15.58 0.26
N MET A 1169 -30.86 16.18 0.87
CA MET A 1169 -30.37 15.80 2.20
C MET A 1169 -31.41 16.04 3.29
N LYS A 1170 -32.13 17.17 3.22
CA LYS A 1170 -33.22 17.49 4.13
C LYS A 1170 -34.35 16.46 4.05
N LYS A 1171 -34.75 16.06 2.84
CA LYS A 1171 -35.77 15.03 2.62
C LYS A 1171 -35.33 13.68 3.19
N LEU A 1172 -34.10 13.25 2.91
CA LEU A 1172 -33.54 12.00 3.44
C LEU A 1172 -33.49 12.01 4.97
N LYS A 1173 -32.90 13.05 5.56
CA LYS A 1173 -32.76 13.19 7.02
C LYS A 1173 -34.11 13.20 7.73
N ASN A 1174 -35.08 13.96 7.21
CA ASN A 1174 -36.43 14.03 7.79
C ASN A 1174 -37.13 12.67 7.70
N PHE A 1175 -37.05 12.00 6.54
CA PHE A 1175 -37.65 10.67 6.35
C PHE A 1175 -37.05 9.62 7.30
N ILE A 1176 -35.71 9.62 7.45
CA ILE A 1176 -35.01 8.75 8.40
C ILE A 1176 -35.50 9.03 9.82
N LEU A 1177 -35.54 10.31 10.24
CA LEU A 1177 -35.95 10.68 11.60
C LEU A 1177 -37.41 10.32 11.90
N GLU A 1178 -38.33 10.56 10.96
CA GLU A 1178 -39.76 10.29 11.09
C GLU A 1178 -40.06 8.80 11.24
N HIS A 1179 -39.31 7.94 10.55
CA HIS A 1179 -39.62 6.50 10.50
C HIS A 1179 -38.65 5.61 11.29
N LYS A 1180 -37.55 6.15 11.86
CA LYS A 1180 -36.58 5.39 12.66
C LYS A 1180 -37.22 4.59 13.79
N GLN A 1181 -38.16 5.19 14.54
CA GLN A 1181 -38.85 4.50 15.63
C GLN A 1181 -39.81 3.40 15.17
N ARG A 1182 -40.35 3.49 13.94
CA ARG A 1182 -41.21 2.44 13.36
C ARG A 1182 -40.41 1.29 12.74
N MET A 1183 -39.14 1.53 12.43
CA MET A 1183 -38.22 0.55 11.82
C MET A 1183 -37.40 -0.25 12.85
N ASN A 1184 -37.17 0.34 14.02
CA ASN A 1184 -36.68 -0.32 15.23
C ASN A 1184 -37.80 -1.15 15.88
#